data_AF-A0A3P1ZTG0-F1
#
_entry.id   AF-A0A3P1ZTG0-F1
#
_cell.length_a   1.000
_cell.length_b   1.000
_cell.length_c   1.000
_cell.angle_alpha   90.00
_cell.angle_beta   90.00
_cell.angle_gamma   90.00
#
_symmetry.space_group_name_H-M   'P 1'
#
loop_
_entity.id
_entity.type
_entity.pdbx_description
1 polymer ?
#
loop_
_entity_poly.entity_id
_entity_poly.type
_entity_poly.pdbx_seq_one_letter_code
_entity_poly.pdbx_strand_id
1 'polypeptide(L)'
;MRFHRTLPQGSTLEITNFFLNRSLTSRMLILGLPLLATVLLLIFLSMGSGASNITQRAISRNIQLQTQATGLALEQSLMEARNQLLILAAGSMDQQEMTQRLKIRIQAEGLRYREIAFAGLTPQSSYLLLNLDGEVVSVPWHIAQTSSSSPFQSMGEQHIPAGSVSASQPVEVGYSLLPVRNTLHNVLFSVIRFITPVHNGEGQFQGYLLLSVDLSDPRDIMSRYTTPDASFTADETPTRVRSVFFDREGWMLFQSEEHDEALPHRKLSTEIARIGFTGNFGRPGFAMAFRPGPEYLSYWDMVANVQQGRSGQQMVQGGKTAWGDGQARVEQISYAPVVFRPDSHSPPVILGGLALLDTGFAATRTGMKLLSFFAMAFAGGMILLGVSLWWLARQMGKSLVGLADELQLRNAQDRTDPLLLPRLPVEMETVKNGINTLLQRLHSATARHHDRQAEANAQWQREPATDLPHPEDLPASGLVGTSPPVLALCEQVRRAAQVMADVLIVGETGTGKELVSEAIHRLSARAGGPFITINCGALDENLLMDTLFGHVKGAFTEAKAARKGAFLAAEGGTLMLDEVGNAAPKVQQALLRALSTRHIRPLGSDHEVPFDTRIIAATNAALLEDAVQGSFREDLYYRLAVITLYTPPLRERKTDIPALAVHFLHQTSLSGNGDGPRPPESHMRAGMPGISRGALKKLMAHHWPGNVRELKNTLTRALTFCDGKMLYAEDIQLGQEVPPQEPPPPPRMPQENTPQTGNPPPSAAGEAALPETEEAAPPSAPQPSDLPHDPEAVPALAHSANRRIRELWPHIAARGSVSRQEYQEMAREDISVRTAQYDLQTFVKLGLLRKEGRGPAMRYTVYEGRRTWAQN
;
A
#
# COMPACT_ATOMS: atom_id res chain seq x y z
N MET A 1 -15.03 31.29 -33.65
CA MET A 1 -14.81 31.65 -32.23
C MET A 1 -13.49 31.06 -31.77
N ARG A 2 -12.56 31.95 -31.38
CA ARG A 2 -11.17 31.80 -30.88
C ARG A 2 -10.60 30.38 -30.65
N PHE A 3 -9.94 29.84 -31.67
CA PHE A 3 -8.84 28.88 -31.55
C PHE A 3 -7.55 29.57 -32.03
N HIS A 4 -6.93 30.36 -31.16
CA HIS A 4 -5.54 30.80 -31.30
C HIS A 4 -5.14 31.50 -30.01
N ARG A 5 -4.47 30.78 -29.11
CA ARG A 5 -3.42 31.34 -28.22
C ARG A 5 -2.67 30.21 -27.50
N THR A 6 -1.35 30.29 -27.64
CA THR A 6 -0.29 29.71 -26.81
C THR A 6 -0.10 28.19 -26.84
N LEU A 7 0.53 27.70 -27.92
CA LEU A 7 1.65 26.78 -27.75
C LEU A 7 2.73 27.53 -26.96
N PRO A 8 3.19 27.07 -25.79
CA PRO A 8 4.38 27.64 -25.19
C PRO A 8 5.55 27.21 -26.05
N GLN A 9 6.26 28.19 -26.62
CA GLN A 9 7.68 28.04 -26.89
C GLN A 9 8.39 27.87 -25.54
N GLY A 10 8.20 26.72 -24.91
CA GLY A 10 8.86 26.34 -23.67
C GLY A 10 10.25 25.87 -24.02
N SER A 11 11.26 26.61 -23.58
CA SER A 11 12.65 26.16 -23.63
C SER A 11 12.76 24.72 -23.12
N THR A 12 13.65 23.90 -23.70
CA THR A 12 13.90 22.51 -23.28
C THR A 12 14.18 22.39 -21.77
N LEU A 13 14.60 23.49 -21.13
CA LEU A 13 14.81 23.69 -19.69
C LEU A 13 13.51 23.69 -18.85
N GLU A 14 12.39 24.22 -19.34
CA GLU A 14 11.12 24.22 -18.59
C GLU A 14 10.48 22.83 -18.54
N ILE A 15 10.58 22.08 -19.64
CA ILE A 15 10.08 20.70 -19.70
C ILE A 15 10.92 19.80 -18.78
N THR A 16 12.24 19.95 -18.79
CA THR A 16 13.12 19.19 -17.87
C THR A 16 12.84 19.53 -16.41
N ASN A 17 12.65 20.81 -16.06
CA ASN A 17 12.30 21.22 -14.69
C ASN A 17 10.93 20.71 -14.23
N PHE A 18 9.94 20.67 -15.12
CA PHE A 18 8.62 20.08 -14.82
C PHE A 18 8.72 18.59 -14.48
N PHE A 19 9.58 17.84 -15.17
CA PHE A 19 9.84 16.45 -14.83
C PHE A 19 10.70 16.34 -13.57
N LEU A 20 11.74 17.16 -13.39
CA LEU A 20 12.70 17.12 -12.27
C LEU A 20 12.05 17.26 -10.88
N ASN A 21 10.94 17.98 -10.76
CA ASN A 21 10.23 18.17 -9.48
C ASN A 21 9.23 17.06 -9.12
N ARG A 22 9.06 16.05 -9.98
CA ARG A 22 8.15 14.92 -9.75
C ARG A 22 8.92 13.64 -9.42
N SER A 23 8.29 12.78 -8.60
CA SER A 23 8.82 11.46 -8.27
C SER A 23 9.07 10.67 -9.55
N LEU A 24 10.10 9.81 -9.52
CA LEU A 24 10.47 8.94 -10.64
C LEU A 24 9.26 8.12 -11.14
N THR A 25 8.38 7.74 -10.22
CA THR A 25 7.11 7.07 -10.48
C THR A 25 6.13 7.90 -11.31
N SER A 26 5.99 9.19 -11.00
CA SER A 26 5.12 10.09 -11.75
C SER A 26 5.67 10.38 -13.14
N ARG A 27 6.99 10.42 -13.33
CA ARG A 27 7.60 10.63 -14.65
C ARG A 27 7.35 9.45 -15.57
N MET A 28 7.58 8.22 -15.08
CA MET A 28 7.33 7.01 -15.88
C MET A 28 5.86 6.87 -16.27
N LEU A 29 4.93 7.22 -15.37
CA LEU A 29 3.51 7.24 -15.70
C LEU A 29 3.15 8.31 -16.74
N ILE A 30 3.66 9.54 -16.60
CA ILE A 30 3.34 10.64 -17.52
C ILE A 30 3.93 10.41 -18.92
N LEU A 31 5.09 9.77 -19.05
CA LEU A 31 5.72 9.49 -20.34
C LEU A 31 5.27 8.16 -20.94
N GLY A 32 5.20 7.10 -20.14
CA GLY A 32 4.91 5.75 -20.59
C GLY A 32 3.44 5.50 -20.88
N LEU A 33 2.53 6.02 -20.05
CA LEU A 33 1.09 5.80 -20.20
C LEU A 33 0.53 6.36 -21.53
N PRO A 34 0.79 7.61 -21.94
CA PRO A 34 0.25 8.12 -23.20
C PRO A 34 0.85 7.41 -24.42
N LEU A 35 2.14 7.05 -24.41
CA LEU A 35 2.78 6.31 -25.49
C LEU A 35 2.16 4.92 -25.68
N LEU A 36 1.95 4.18 -24.59
CA LEU A 36 1.33 2.87 -24.66
C LEU A 36 -0.16 2.96 -24.97
N ALA A 37 -0.85 3.98 -24.44
CA ALA A 37 -2.25 4.23 -24.76
C ALA A 37 -2.47 4.54 -26.24
N THR A 38 -1.57 5.31 -26.88
CA THR A 38 -1.67 5.58 -28.32
C THR A 38 -1.42 4.33 -29.15
N VAL A 39 -0.46 3.48 -28.77
CA VAL A 39 -0.25 2.18 -29.43
C VAL A 39 -1.49 1.30 -29.30
N LEU A 40 -2.06 1.19 -28.10
CA LEU A 40 -3.26 0.39 -27.85
C LEU A 40 -4.47 0.94 -28.63
N LEU A 41 -4.56 2.27 -28.78
CA LEU A 41 -5.62 2.94 -29.55
C LEU A 41 -5.47 2.67 -31.05
N LEU A 42 -4.25 2.70 -31.58
CA LEU A 42 -3.98 2.37 -32.97
C LEU A 42 -4.34 0.90 -33.28
N ILE A 43 -3.99 -0.02 -32.38
CA ILE A 43 -4.37 -1.43 -32.49
C ILE A 43 -5.90 -1.57 -32.46
N PHE A 44 -6.58 -0.90 -31.53
CA PHE A 44 -8.04 -0.91 -31.43
C PHE A 44 -8.71 -0.40 -32.71
N LEU A 45 -8.28 0.74 -33.24
CA LEU A 45 -8.84 1.32 -34.47
C LEU A 45 -8.59 0.42 -35.69
N SER A 46 -7.39 -0.13 -35.82
CA SER A 46 -7.02 -1.02 -36.92
C SER A 46 -7.81 -2.34 -36.88
N MET A 47 -7.83 -3.00 -35.71
CA MET A 47 -8.46 -4.31 -35.57
C MET A 47 -9.99 -4.21 -35.58
N GLY A 48 -10.56 -3.17 -34.97
CA GLY A 48 -11.99 -2.90 -34.99
C GLY A 48 -12.52 -2.66 -36.41
N SER A 49 -11.83 -1.83 -37.19
CA SER A 49 -12.21 -1.58 -38.59
C SER A 49 -11.98 -2.80 -39.49
N GLY A 50 -10.91 -3.56 -39.27
CA GLY A 50 -10.66 -4.81 -39.99
C GLY A 50 -11.77 -5.85 -39.76
N ALA A 51 -12.14 -6.08 -38.50
CA ALA A 51 -13.16 -7.06 -38.13
C ALA A 51 -14.56 -6.68 -38.66
N SER A 52 -14.95 -5.40 -38.57
CA SER A 52 -16.23 -4.94 -39.13
C SER A 52 -16.30 -5.12 -40.64
N ASN A 53 -15.20 -4.81 -41.35
CA ASN A 53 -15.15 -4.95 -42.81
C ASN A 53 -15.24 -6.42 -43.26
N ILE A 54 -14.58 -7.33 -42.55
CA ILE A 54 -14.61 -8.77 -42.87
C ILE A 54 -16.00 -9.34 -42.62
N THR A 55 -16.60 -9.06 -41.47
CA THR A 55 -17.93 -9.55 -41.12
C THR A 55 -19.00 -9.02 -42.07
N GLN A 56 -18.95 -7.72 -42.40
CA GLN A 56 -19.88 -7.13 -43.37
C GLN A 56 -19.73 -7.78 -44.75
N ARG A 57 -18.51 -7.96 -45.25
CA ARG A 57 -18.26 -8.65 -46.53
C ARG A 57 -18.75 -10.10 -46.52
N ALA A 58 -18.57 -10.81 -45.41
CA ALA A 58 -19.02 -12.20 -45.27
C ALA A 58 -20.55 -12.31 -45.31
N ILE A 59 -21.26 -11.44 -44.56
CA ILE A 59 -22.73 -11.38 -44.54
C ILE A 59 -23.25 -11.04 -45.94
N SER A 60 -22.71 -9.99 -46.57
CA SER A 60 -23.09 -9.59 -47.92
C SER A 60 -22.92 -10.74 -48.91
N ARG A 61 -21.77 -11.43 -48.90
CA ARG A 61 -21.51 -12.56 -49.80
C ARG A 61 -22.48 -13.72 -49.59
N ASN A 62 -22.86 -14.02 -48.34
CA ASN A 62 -23.84 -15.08 -48.06
C ASN A 62 -25.21 -14.74 -48.63
N ILE A 63 -25.70 -13.51 -48.42
CA ILE A 63 -26.98 -13.05 -48.98
C ILE A 63 -26.96 -13.12 -50.52
N GLN A 64 -25.81 -12.82 -51.16
CA GLN A 64 -25.67 -12.92 -52.62
C GLN A 64 -25.84 -14.35 -53.10
N LEU A 65 -25.14 -15.29 -52.45
CA LEU A 65 -25.21 -16.71 -52.78
C LEU A 65 -26.63 -17.25 -52.58
N GLN A 66 -27.29 -16.86 -51.48
CA GLN A 66 -28.68 -17.21 -51.20
C GLN A 66 -29.64 -16.67 -52.26
N THR A 67 -29.44 -15.43 -52.72
CA THR A 67 -30.25 -14.82 -53.78
C THR A 67 -30.10 -15.58 -55.10
N GLN A 68 -28.86 -15.90 -55.49
CA GLN A 68 -28.58 -16.65 -56.71
C GLN A 68 -29.11 -18.09 -56.63
N ALA A 69 -28.98 -18.75 -55.48
CA ALA A 69 -29.52 -20.09 -55.26
C ALA A 69 -31.05 -20.11 -55.35
N THR A 70 -31.72 -19.12 -54.75
CA THR A 70 -33.18 -18.98 -54.82
C THR A 70 -33.63 -18.71 -56.26
N GLY A 71 -32.92 -17.82 -56.97
CA GLY A 71 -33.15 -17.57 -58.40
C GLY A 71 -33.04 -18.85 -59.23
N LEU A 72 -31.96 -19.62 -59.06
CA LEU A 72 -31.76 -20.88 -59.75
C LEU A 72 -32.87 -21.90 -59.45
N ALA A 73 -33.33 -22.00 -58.20
CA ALA A 73 -34.42 -22.89 -57.82
C ALA A 73 -35.75 -22.50 -58.51
N LEU A 74 -36.02 -21.20 -58.65
CA LEU A 74 -37.15 -20.70 -59.44
C LEU A 74 -37.00 -21.07 -60.92
N GLU A 75 -35.82 -20.84 -61.50
CA GLU A 75 -35.54 -21.21 -62.90
C GLU A 75 -35.72 -22.71 -63.16
N GLN A 76 -35.26 -23.56 -62.23
CA GLN A 76 -35.48 -25.00 -62.29
C GLN A 76 -36.96 -25.36 -62.25
N SER A 77 -37.75 -24.71 -61.39
CA SER A 77 -39.20 -24.93 -61.34
C SER A 77 -39.92 -24.52 -62.64
N LEU A 78 -39.49 -23.43 -63.26
CA LEU A 78 -40.03 -22.97 -64.56
C LEU A 78 -39.62 -23.91 -65.70
N MET A 79 -38.38 -24.40 -65.69
CA MET A 79 -37.87 -25.37 -66.65
C MET A 79 -38.60 -26.72 -66.53
N GLU A 80 -38.92 -27.14 -65.31
CA GLU A 80 -39.74 -28.33 -65.07
C GLU A 80 -41.13 -28.16 -65.67
N ALA A 81 -41.82 -27.06 -65.40
CA ALA A 81 -43.14 -26.76 -65.97
C ALA A 81 -43.13 -26.77 -67.51
N ARG A 82 -42.09 -26.20 -68.12
CA ARG A 82 -41.86 -26.25 -69.57
C ARG A 82 -41.74 -27.68 -70.09
N ASN A 83 -40.87 -28.48 -69.47
CA ASN A 83 -40.61 -29.85 -69.90
C ASN A 83 -41.87 -30.71 -69.77
N GLN A 84 -42.62 -30.54 -68.67
CA GLN A 84 -43.87 -31.25 -68.47
C GLN A 84 -44.94 -30.85 -69.49
N LEU A 85 -45.05 -29.56 -69.84
CA LEU A 85 -45.94 -29.12 -70.91
C LEU A 85 -45.58 -29.76 -72.26
N LEU A 86 -44.30 -29.83 -72.62
CA LEU A 86 -43.85 -30.47 -73.86
C LEU A 86 -44.15 -31.98 -73.87
N ILE A 87 -44.01 -32.66 -72.72
CA ILE A 87 -44.39 -34.09 -72.58
C ILE A 87 -45.91 -34.27 -72.74
N LEU A 88 -46.72 -33.34 -72.23
CA LEU A 88 -48.17 -33.39 -72.41
C LEU A 88 -48.54 -33.17 -73.88
N ALA A 89 -47.92 -32.17 -74.53
CA ALA A 89 -48.11 -31.81 -75.94
C ALA A 89 -47.73 -32.93 -76.91
N ALA A 90 -46.77 -33.79 -76.55
CA ALA A 90 -46.37 -34.93 -77.38
C ALA A 90 -47.36 -36.11 -77.35
N GLY A 91 -48.35 -36.11 -76.45
CA GLY A 91 -49.37 -37.15 -76.39
C GLY A 91 -50.70 -36.75 -77.00
N SER A 92 -51.73 -37.55 -76.77
CA SER A 92 -53.09 -37.28 -77.27
C SER A 92 -53.71 -36.03 -76.65
N MET A 93 -54.37 -35.24 -77.50
CA MET A 93 -55.15 -34.07 -77.11
C MET A 93 -56.62 -34.41 -76.84
N ASP A 94 -57.04 -35.68 -76.87
CA ASP A 94 -58.39 -36.05 -76.44
C ASP A 94 -58.60 -35.70 -74.95
N GLN A 95 -59.77 -35.12 -74.63
CA GLN A 95 -60.05 -34.62 -73.28
C GLN A 95 -60.05 -35.76 -72.23
N GLN A 96 -60.58 -36.94 -72.56
CA GLN A 96 -60.68 -38.06 -71.62
C GLN A 96 -59.29 -38.65 -71.36
N GLU A 97 -58.51 -38.86 -72.41
CA GLU A 97 -57.12 -39.34 -72.29
C GLU A 97 -56.23 -38.35 -71.54
N MET A 98 -56.35 -37.05 -71.82
CA MET A 98 -55.65 -36.00 -71.08
C MET A 98 -56.03 -36.02 -69.60
N THR A 99 -57.32 -36.10 -69.28
CA THR A 99 -57.80 -36.19 -67.90
C THR A 99 -57.21 -37.39 -67.16
N GLN A 100 -57.14 -38.56 -67.81
CA GLN A 100 -56.54 -39.76 -67.22
C GLN A 100 -55.04 -39.62 -67.00
N ARG A 101 -54.30 -39.08 -67.99
CA ARG A 101 -52.85 -38.79 -67.87
C ARG A 101 -52.57 -37.83 -66.71
N LEU A 102 -53.40 -36.81 -66.54
CA LEU A 102 -53.28 -35.86 -65.43
C LEU A 102 -53.57 -36.52 -64.08
N LYS A 103 -54.63 -37.33 -63.95
CA LYS A 103 -54.91 -38.06 -62.70
C LYS A 103 -53.73 -38.94 -62.27
N ILE A 104 -53.10 -39.65 -63.21
CA ILE A 104 -51.90 -40.47 -62.94
C ILE A 104 -50.75 -39.59 -62.43
N ARG A 105 -50.51 -38.43 -63.06
CA ARG A 105 -49.46 -37.49 -62.64
C ARG A 105 -49.76 -36.82 -61.30
N ILE A 106 -51.02 -36.45 -60.99
CA ILE A 106 -51.42 -35.90 -59.68
C ILE A 106 -50.95 -36.89 -58.60
N GLN A 107 -51.24 -38.18 -58.80
CA GLN A 107 -50.99 -39.23 -57.82
C GLN A 107 -49.51 -39.59 -57.68
N ALA A 108 -48.73 -39.51 -58.76
CA ALA A 108 -47.32 -39.91 -58.77
C ALA A 108 -46.36 -38.81 -58.29
N GLU A 109 -46.59 -37.55 -58.69
CA GLU A 109 -45.62 -36.46 -58.49
C GLU A 109 -46.14 -35.33 -57.58
N GLY A 110 -47.41 -35.38 -57.16
CA GLY A 110 -48.05 -34.27 -56.44
C GLY A 110 -48.18 -33.05 -57.35
N LEU A 111 -49.24 -33.01 -58.17
CA LEU A 111 -49.33 -32.03 -59.26
C LEU A 111 -49.36 -30.58 -58.78
N ARG A 112 -48.43 -29.80 -59.34
CA ARG A 112 -48.24 -28.35 -59.15
C ARG A 112 -49.01 -27.46 -60.15
N TYR A 113 -49.72 -28.07 -61.10
CA TYR A 113 -50.44 -27.32 -62.13
C TYR A 113 -51.88 -27.10 -61.72
N ARG A 114 -52.37 -25.87 -61.94
CA ARG A 114 -53.73 -25.46 -61.56
C ARG A 114 -54.71 -25.48 -62.73
N GLU A 115 -54.21 -25.19 -63.93
CA GLU A 115 -55.03 -25.08 -65.15
C GLU A 115 -54.31 -25.73 -66.34
N ILE A 116 -55.04 -26.51 -67.13
CA ILE A 116 -54.59 -27.08 -68.40
C ILE A 116 -55.68 -26.86 -69.43
N ALA A 117 -55.34 -26.21 -70.54
CA ALA A 117 -56.29 -25.88 -71.58
C ALA A 117 -55.73 -26.26 -72.95
N PHE A 118 -56.55 -26.88 -73.77
CA PHE A 118 -56.23 -27.11 -75.17
C PHE A 118 -57.19 -26.30 -76.04
N ALA A 119 -56.62 -25.45 -76.90
CA ALA A 119 -57.34 -24.67 -77.88
C ALA A 119 -57.13 -25.29 -79.25
N GLY A 120 -58.04 -26.18 -79.65
CA GLY A 120 -58.02 -26.82 -80.96
C GLY A 120 -58.50 -25.88 -82.07
N LEU A 121 -58.44 -26.35 -83.32
CA LEU A 121 -58.90 -25.60 -84.50
C LEU A 121 -60.40 -25.28 -84.49
N THR A 122 -61.18 -25.98 -83.65
CA THR A 122 -62.62 -25.78 -83.50
C THR A 122 -63.01 -25.65 -82.03
N PRO A 123 -64.11 -24.93 -81.69
CA PRO A 123 -64.59 -24.86 -80.31
C PRO A 123 -64.89 -26.23 -79.68
N GLN A 124 -65.31 -27.22 -80.49
CA GLN A 124 -65.62 -28.57 -80.03
C GLN A 124 -64.36 -29.39 -79.69
N SER A 125 -63.22 -29.05 -80.29
CA SER A 125 -61.92 -29.68 -79.97
C SER A 125 -61.19 -28.97 -78.84
N SER A 126 -61.79 -27.93 -78.25
CA SER A 126 -61.19 -27.15 -77.16
C SER A 126 -61.76 -27.55 -75.80
N TYR A 127 -60.92 -27.61 -74.78
CA TYR A 127 -61.35 -27.90 -73.41
C TYR A 127 -60.45 -27.23 -72.38
N LEU A 128 -60.97 -27.12 -71.17
CA LEU A 128 -60.27 -26.58 -70.00
C LEU A 128 -60.46 -27.53 -68.83
N LEU A 129 -59.35 -27.91 -68.21
CA LEU A 129 -59.27 -28.74 -67.01
C LEU A 129 -58.62 -27.93 -65.89
N LEU A 130 -59.21 -27.98 -64.70
CA LEU A 130 -58.66 -27.39 -63.48
C LEU A 130 -58.29 -28.50 -62.50
N ASN A 131 -57.19 -28.30 -61.79
CA ASN A 131 -56.81 -29.13 -60.65
C ASN A 131 -57.23 -28.42 -59.37
N LEU A 132 -58.27 -28.94 -58.70
CA LEU A 132 -58.76 -28.44 -57.42
C LEU A 132 -58.43 -29.49 -56.36
N ASP A 133 -57.40 -29.22 -55.58
CA ASP A 133 -56.96 -30.01 -54.43
C ASP A 133 -56.76 -31.51 -54.75
N GLY A 134 -56.16 -31.79 -55.91
CA GLY A 134 -55.88 -33.14 -56.40
C GLY A 134 -56.98 -33.76 -57.27
N GLU A 135 -58.09 -33.05 -57.50
CA GLU A 135 -59.16 -33.48 -58.39
C GLU A 135 -59.13 -32.71 -59.72
N VAL A 136 -59.12 -33.44 -60.85
CA VAL A 136 -59.24 -32.83 -62.19
C VAL A 136 -60.71 -32.58 -62.50
N VAL A 137 -61.09 -31.31 -62.62
CA VAL A 137 -62.45 -30.85 -62.95
C VAL A 137 -62.46 -30.23 -64.35
N SER A 138 -63.39 -30.64 -65.20
CA SER A 138 -63.60 -29.99 -66.50
C SER A 138 -64.46 -28.73 -66.35
N VAL A 139 -63.99 -27.63 -66.94
CA VAL A 139 -64.74 -26.36 -66.95
C VAL A 139 -65.66 -26.34 -68.16
N PRO A 140 -66.98 -26.12 -67.98
CA PRO A 140 -67.90 -25.93 -69.08
C PRO A 140 -67.46 -24.78 -70.00
N TRP A 141 -67.55 -24.97 -71.32
CA TRP A 141 -67.04 -24.02 -72.32
C TRP A 141 -67.54 -22.58 -72.14
N HIS A 142 -68.83 -22.39 -71.79
CA HIS A 142 -69.39 -21.06 -71.56
C HIS A 142 -68.77 -20.33 -70.36
N ILE A 143 -68.39 -21.05 -69.30
CA ILE A 143 -67.66 -20.50 -68.14
C ILE A 143 -66.21 -20.19 -68.55
N ALA A 144 -65.61 -21.08 -69.34
CA ALA A 144 -64.24 -20.93 -69.80
C ALA A 144 -64.04 -19.69 -70.68
N GLN A 145 -65.03 -19.31 -71.49
CA GLN A 145 -64.96 -18.11 -72.36
C GLN A 145 -65.30 -16.80 -71.66
N THR A 146 -66.22 -16.83 -70.68
CA THR A 146 -66.75 -15.63 -70.03
C THR A 146 -65.82 -15.08 -68.93
N SER A 147 -64.81 -15.84 -68.51
CA SER A 147 -63.79 -15.38 -67.58
C SER A 147 -62.99 -14.20 -68.15
N SER A 148 -62.78 -13.15 -67.34
CA SER A 148 -62.00 -11.95 -67.69
C SER A 148 -60.54 -12.23 -68.02
N SER A 149 -60.03 -13.41 -67.66
CA SER A 149 -58.67 -13.85 -67.95
C SER A 149 -58.70 -15.25 -68.55
N SER A 150 -59.65 -15.49 -69.46
CA SER A 150 -59.79 -16.76 -70.15
C SER A 150 -58.48 -17.17 -70.85
N PRO A 151 -58.04 -18.43 -70.71
CA PRO A 151 -56.82 -18.92 -71.36
C PRO A 151 -56.93 -18.87 -72.89
N PHE A 152 -58.14 -18.89 -73.45
CA PHE A 152 -58.38 -18.92 -74.90
C PHE A 152 -58.23 -17.55 -75.58
N GLN A 153 -58.29 -16.45 -74.83
CA GLN A 153 -58.08 -15.09 -75.39
C GLN A 153 -56.61 -14.86 -75.77
N SER A 154 -55.67 -15.41 -74.98
CA SER A 154 -54.23 -15.15 -75.12
C SER A 154 -53.49 -16.09 -76.10
N MET A 155 -54.09 -17.21 -76.51
CA MET A 155 -53.39 -18.23 -77.32
C MET A 155 -53.28 -17.86 -78.81
N GLY A 156 -54.17 -17.03 -79.35
CA GLY A 156 -54.25 -16.75 -80.79
C GLY A 156 -53.28 -15.68 -81.31
N GLU A 157 -52.66 -14.88 -80.43
CA GLU A 157 -51.88 -13.70 -80.82
C GLU A 157 -50.35 -13.95 -80.87
N GLN A 158 -49.87 -15.10 -80.40
CA GLN A 158 -48.43 -15.36 -80.25
C GLN A 158 -47.90 -16.34 -81.31
N HIS A 159 -46.94 -15.89 -82.12
CA HIS A 159 -46.16 -16.76 -83.00
C HIS A 159 -45.09 -17.51 -82.17
N ILE A 160 -45.39 -18.76 -81.81
CA ILE A 160 -44.51 -19.62 -81.01
C ILE A 160 -43.94 -20.70 -81.94
N PRO A 161 -42.61 -20.82 -82.08
CA PRO A 161 -41.98 -21.90 -82.85
C PRO A 161 -42.34 -23.30 -82.34
N ALA A 162 -42.41 -24.28 -83.23
CA ALA A 162 -42.62 -25.68 -82.87
C ALA A 162 -41.52 -26.18 -81.90
N GLY A 163 -41.91 -26.86 -80.83
CA GLY A 163 -40.99 -27.36 -79.80
C GLY A 163 -40.51 -26.31 -78.80
N SER A 164 -40.95 -25.06 -78.94
CA SER A 164 -40.69 -23.99 -77.96
C SER A 164 -41.92 -23.71 -77.09
N VAL A 165 -41.68 -23.10 -75.93
CA VAL A 165 -42.72 -22.71 -74.97
C VAL A 165 -42.63 -21.21 -74.71
N SER A 166 -43.77 -20.53 -74.74
CA SER A 166 -43.90 -19.15 -74.27
C SER A 166 -44.38 -19.15 -72.82
N ALA A 167 -43.84 -18.26 -71.98
CA ALA A 167 -44.29 -18.06 -70.61
C ALA A 167 -44.91 -16.67 -70.46
N SER A 168 -46.10 -16.59 -69.87
CA SER A 168 -46.79 -15.32 -69.60
C SER A 168 -46.17 -14.59 -68.42
N GLN A 169 -46.49 -13.30 -68.30
CA GLN A 169 -46.40 -12.64 -67.00
C GLN A 169 -47.41 -13.27 -66.03
N PRO A 170 -47.18 -13.18 -64.70
CA PRO A 170 -48.14 -13.68 -63.72
C PRO A 170 -49.51 -13.00 -63.86
N VAL A 171 -50.59 -13.78 -63.83
CA VAL A 171 -51.98 -13.33 -64.03
C VAL A 171 -52.87 -13.96 -62.97
N GLU A 172 -53.87 -13.22 -62.52
CA GLU A 172 -54.92 -13.67 -61.63
C GLU A 172 -56.11 -14.18 -62.44
N VAL A 173 -56.56 -15.39 -62.14
CA VAL A 173 -57.58 -16.10 -62.91
C VAL A 173 -58.72 -16.50 -61.98
N GLY A 174 -59.94 -16.16 -62.40
CA GLY A 174 -61.17 -16.44 -61.68
C GLY A 174 -62.17 -17.23 -62.52
N TYR A 175 -62.68 -18.31 -61.96
CA TYR A 175 -63.79 -19.09 -62.50
C TYR A 175 -64.96 -19.04 -61.53
N SER A 176 -66.08 -18.46 -61.96
CA SER A 176 -67.28 -18.32 -61.14
C SER A 176 -68.31 -19.40 -61.48
N LEU A 177 -69.10 -19.82 -60.48
CA LEU A 177 -70.18 -20.80 -60.63
C LEU A 177 -69.70 -22.15 -61.21
N LEU A 178 -68.50 -22.60 -60.84
CA LEU A 178 -67.95 -23.85 -61.31
C LEU A 178 -68.66 -25.04 -60.61
N PRO A 179 -69.26 -25.98 -61.34
CA PRO A 179 -69.92 -27.14 -60.75
C PRO A 179 -68.88 -28.19 -60.33
N VAL A 180 -68.64 -28.31 -59.02
CA VAL A 180 -67.75 -29.34 -58.44
C VAL A 180 -68.57 -30.17 -57.45
N ARG A 181 -68.65 -31.49 -57.66
CA ARG A 181 -69.39 -32.43 -56.79
C ARG A 181 -70.80 -31.95 -56.40
N ASN A 182 -71.59 -31.47 -57.36
CA ASN A 182 -72.94 -30.89 -57.17
C ASN A 182 -73.02 -29.58 -56.35
N THR A 183 -71.91 -28.87 -56.16
CA THR A 183 -71.88 -27.56 -55.49
C THR A 183 -71.16 -26.52 -56.37
N LEU A 184 -71.71 -25.30 -56.39
CA LEU A 184 -71.15 -24.20 -57.18
C LEU A 184 -70.04 -23.52 -56.41
N HIS A 185 -68.84 -23.50 -56.98
CA HIS A 185 -67.65 -22.89 -56.40
C HIS A 185 -67.20 -21.68 -57.21
N ASN A 186 -66.71 -20.65 -56.52
CA ASN A 186 -65.94 -19.58 -57.12
C ASN A 186 -64.48 -19.81 -56.79
N VAL A 187 -63.65 -20.01 -57.82
CA VAL A 187 -62.24 -20.30 -57.67
C VAL A 187 -61.44 -19.13 -58.19
N LEU A 188 -60.54 -18.60 -57.35
CA LEU A 188 -59.62 -17.51 -57.67
C LEU A 188 -58.21 -17.95 -57.29
N PHE A 189 -57.28 -17.88 -58.24
CA PHE A 189 -55.87 -18.19 -58.03
C PHE A 189 -55.00 -17.34 -58.95
N SER A 190 -53.70 -17.36 -58.71
CA SER A 190 -52.73 -16.60 -59.49
C SER A 190 -51.72 -17.55 -60.11
N VAL A 191 -51.50 -17.44 -61.42
CA VAL A 191 -50.72 -18.42 -62.19
C VAL A 191 -49.74 -17.77 -63.16
N ILE A 192 -48.72 -18.55 -63.55
CA ILE A 192 -47.92 -18.31 -64.76
C ILE A 192 -48.36 -19.32 -65.81
N ARG A 193 -48.73 -18.84 -67.00
CA ARG A 193 -49.18 -19.66 -68.12
C ARG A 193 -48.01 -19.98 -69.04
N PHE A 194 -47.89 -21.26 -69.39
CA PHE A 194 -46.95 -21.77 -70.37
C PHE A 194 -47.75 -22.26 -71.57
N ILE A 195 -47.37 -21.83 -72.78
CA ILE A 195 -48.11 -22.12 -74.01
C ILE A 195 -47.16 -22.73 -75.03
N THR A 196 -47.59 -23.80 -75.69
CA THR A 196 -46.83 -24.42 -76.78
C THR A 196 -47.77 -24.84 -77.93
N PRO A 197 -47.35 -24.71 -79.20
CA PRO A 197 -48.13 -25.22 -80.32
C PRO A 197 -48.05 -26.74 -80.41
N VAL A 198 -49.19 -27.39 -80.57
CA VAL A 198 -49.31 -28.84 -80.72
C VAL A 198 -49.38 -29.20 -82.19
N HIS A 199 -48.60 -30.20 -82.59
CA HIS A 199 -48.60 -30.74 -83.94
C HIS A 199 -48.93 -32.23 -83.90
N ASN A 200 -49.59 -32.74 -84.94
CA ASN A 200 -49.85 -34.16 -85.09
C ASN A 200 -48.56 -34.94 -85.46
N GLY A 201 -48.63 -36.27 -85.50
CA GLY A 201 -47.48 -37.12 -85.88
C GLY A 201 -46.94 -36.89 -87.30
N GLU A 202 -47.68 -36.17 -88.15
CA GLU A 202 -47.30 -35.77 -89.51
C GLU A 202 -46.75 -34.32 -89.58
N GLY A 203 -46.66 -33.62 -88.44
CA GLY A 203 -46.17 -32.25 -88.34
C GLY A 203 -47.20 -31.15 -88.65
N GLN A 204 -48.49 -31.47 -88.81
CA GLN A 204 -49.56 -30.49 -89.00
C GLN A 204 -50.00 -29.88 -87.67
N PHE A 205 -50.21 -28.56 -87.65
CA PHE A 205 -50.68 -27.82 -86.49
C PHE A 205 -52.11 -28.23 -86.07
N GLN A 206 -52.30 -28.59 -84.80
CA GLN A 206 -53.61 -29.00 -84.24
C GLN A 206 -54.24 -27.96 -83.31
N GLY A 207 -53.44 -27.02 -82.78
CA GLY A 207 -53.90 -26.07 -81.78
C GLY A 207 -52.80 -25.68 -80.80
N TYR A 208 -53.18 -25.00 -79.72
CA TYR A 208 -52.27 -24.62 -78.63
C TYR A 208 -52.61 -25.36 -77.35
N LEU A 209 -51.58 -25.86 -76.66
CA LEU A 209 -51.70 -26.42 -75.32
C LEU A 209 -51.14 -25.42 -74.32
N LEU A 210 -51.90 -25.18 -73.26
CA LEU A 210 -51.56 -24.31 -72.15
C LEU A 210 -51.51 -25.10 -70.85
N LEU A 211 -50.52 -24.78 -70.03
CA LEU A 211 -50.36 -25.28 -68.68
C LEU A 211 -50.06 -24.10 -67.74
N SER A 212 -50.73 -24.06 -66.61
CA SER A 212 -50.63 -22.98 -65.62
C SER A 212 -50.05 -23.51 -64.31
N VAL A 213 -48.97 -22.89 -63.84
CA VAL A 213 -48.35 -23.15 -62.53
C VAL A 213 -48.89 -22.14 -61.51
N ASP A 214 -49.31 -22.61 -60.34
CA ASP A 214 -49.74 -21.74 -59.24
C ASP A 214 -48.56 -20.93 -58.70
N LEU A 215 -48.75 -19.63 -58.50
CA LEU A 215 -47.74 -18.75 -57.91
C LEU A 215 -47.46 -19.05 -56.42
N SER A 216 -48.29 -19.85 -55.75
CA SER A 216 -47.94 -20.41 -54.44
C SER A 216 -46.63 -21.19 -54.49
N ASP A 217 -46.33 -21.91 -55.59
CA ASP A 217 -45.13 -22.72 -55.72
C ASP A 217 -43.82 -21.91 -55.76
N PRO A 218 -43.65 -20.90 -56.65
CA PRO A 218 -42.48 -20.04 -56.61
C PRO A 218 -42.40 -19.26 -55.30
N ARG A 219 -43.53 -18.87 -54.71
CA ARG A 219 -43.55 -18.22 -53.38
C ARG A 219 -43.06 -19.17 -52.28
N ASP A 220 -43.43 -20.44 -52.31
CA ASP A 220 -42.98 -21.46 -51.35
C ASP A 220 -41.51 -21.84 -51.55
N ILE A 221 -41.02 -21.84 -52.80
CA ILE A 221 -39.58 -21.92 -53.09
C ILE A 221 -38.86 -20.75 -52.40
N MET A 222 -39.28 -19.51 -52.66
CA MET A 222 -38.71 -18.32 -52.02
C MET A 222 -38.76 -18.37 -50.48
N SER A 223 -39.86 -18.88 -49.93
CA SER A 223 -40.06 -19.00 -48.47
C SER A 223 -39.10 -20.02 -47.84
N ARG A 224 -38.85 -21.16 -48.51
CA ARG A 224 -37.87 -22.16 -48.05
C ARG A 224 -36.46 -21.61 -47.96
N TYR A 225 -36.06 -20.76 -48.91
CA TYR A 225 -34.73 -20.14 -48.88
C TYR A 225 -34.65 -18.95 -47.93
N THR A 226 -35.74 -18.45 -47.36
CA THR A 226 -35.75 -17.32 -46.42
C THR A 226 -35.98 -17.72 -44.95
N THR A 227 -36.26 -19.00 -44.69
CA THR A 227 -36.46 -19.54 -43.34
C THR A 227 -35.10 -19.79 -42.66
N PRO A 228 -34.93 -19.49 -41.35
CA PRO A 228 -33.66 -19.64 -40.64
C PRO A 228 -33.07 -21.07 -40.70
N ASP A 229 -33.91 -22.11 -40.80
CA ASP A 229 -33.48 -23.52 -40.92
C ASP A 229 -33.00 -23.94 -42.32
N ALA A 230 -33.03 -23.04 -43.31
CA ALA A 230 -32.34 -23.30 -44.57
C ALA A 230 -30.86 -23.53 -44.25
N SER A 231 -30.30 -24.66 -44.67
CA SER A 231 -29.04 -25.30 -44.23
C SER A 231 -27.73 -24.50 -44.40
N PHE A 232 -27.80 -23.16 -44.45
CA PHE A 232 -26.74 -22.20 -44.70
C PHE A 232 -26.63 -21.10 -43.64
N THR A 233 -27.41 -21.13 -42.55
CA THR A 233 -27.26 -20.19 -41.42
C THR A 233 -26.68 -20.89 -40.20
N ALA A 234 -25.65 -20.28 -39.61
CA ALA A 234 -24.87 -20.85 -38.50
C ALA A 234 -25.07 -20.07 -37.19
N ASP A 235 -26.20 -19.37 -37.01
CA ASP A 235 -26.40 -18.54 -35.81
C ASP A 235 -27.89 -18.42 -35.41
N GLU A 236 -28.15 -18.52 -34.10
CA GLU A 236 -29.48 -18.62 -33.46
C GLU A 236 -30.33 -17.32 -33.50
N THR A 237 -29.88 -16.28 -34.19
CA THR A 237 -30.70 -15.08 -34.37
C THR A 237 -31.44 -15.15 -35.70
N PRO A 238 -32.79 -15.01 -35.73
CA PRO A 238 -33.54 -15.01 -36.97
C PRO A 238 -33.09 -13.82 -37.81
N THR A 239 -32.22 -14.07 -38.77
CA THR A 239 -31.96 -13.17 -39.89
C THR A 239 -33.30 -13.01 -40.58
N ARG A 240 -33.97 -11.88 -40.32
CA ARG A 240 -35.22 -11.49 -40.98
C ARG A 240 -34.91 -11.10 -42.42
N VAL A 241 -34.52 -12.10 -43.20
CA VAL A 241 -34.33 -11.98 -44.65
C VAL A 241 -35.68 -12.23 -45.28
N ARG A 242 -36.09 -11.33 -46.17
CA ARG A 242 -37.34 -11.47 -46.92
C ARG A 242 -37.00 -11.40 -48.39
N SER A 243 -37.79 -12.07 -49.21
CA SER A 243 -37.62 -12.02 -50.65
C SER A 243 -38.88 -11.51 -51.34
N VAL A 244 -38.69 -10.78 -52.43
CA VAL A 244 -39.77 -10.18 -53.22
C VAL A 244 -39.53 -10.52 -54.68
N PHE A 245 -40.57 -11.00 -55.34
CA PHE A 245 -40.57 -11.20 -56.78
C PHE A 245 -41.24 -10.00 -57.45
N PHE A 246 -40.59 -9.44 -58.47
CA PHE A 246 -41.10 -8.33 -59.25
C PHE A 246 -41.00 -8.61 -60.75
N ASP A 247 -41.91 -8.06 -61.55
CA ASP A 247 -41.87 -8.23 -63.00
C ASP A 247 -40.89 -7.28 -63.71
N ARG A 248 -40.79 -7.40 -65.04
CA ARG A 248 -39.93 -6.55 -65.86
C ARG A 248 -40.27 -5.06 -65.79
N GLU A 249 -41.50 -4.69 -65.45
CA GLU A 249 -41.96 -3.30 -65.38
C GLU A 249 -41.78 -2.70 -63.97
N GLY A 250 -41.30 -3.51 -63.03
CA GLY A 250 -41.07 -3.12 -61.64
C GLY A 250 -42.31 -3.27 -60.76
N TRP A 251 -43.33 -4.04 -61.14
CA TRP A 251 -44.41 -4.41 -60.22
C TRP A 251 -43.95 -5.52 -59.28
N MET A 252 -43.98 -5.26 -57.97
CA MET A 252 -43.90 -6.30 -56.96
C MET A 252 -45.15 -7.17 -57.05
N LEU A 253 -44.98 -8.48 -57.19
CA LEU A 253 -46.10 -9.41 -57.41
C LEU A 253 -46.43 -10.19 -56.15
N PHE A 254 -45.41 -10.74 -55.48
CA PHE A 254 -45.56 -11.46 -54.22
C PHE A 254 -44.24 -11.48 -53.45
N GLN A 255 -44.33 -11.74 -52.16
CA GLN A 255 -43.19 -11.86 -51.24
C GLN A 255 -43.09 -13.28 -50.66
N SER A 256 -41.94 -13.64 -50.08
CA SER A 256 -41.82 -14.83 -49.25
C SER A 256 -42.56 -14.69 -47.93
N GLU A 257 -43.14 -15.79 -47.46
CA GLU A 257 -43.83 -15.88 -46.17
C GLU A 257 -42.95 -16.57 -45.13
N GLU A 258 -43.18 -16.26 -43.86
CA GLU A 258 -42.56 -16.98 -42.74
C GLU A 258 -43.20 -18.37 -42.65
N HIS A 259 -42.39 -19.42 -42.58
CA HIS A 259 -42.88 -20.81 -42.55
C HIS A 259 -43.57 -21.06 -41.21
N ASP A 260 -44.91 -21.04 -41.21
CA ASP A 260 -45.75 -21.33 -40.05
C ASP A 260 -46.47 -22.66 -40.30
N GLU A 261 -46.03 -23.71 -39.61
CA GLU A 261 -46.59 -25.07 -39.73
C GLU A 261 -48.11 -25.12 -39.43
N ALA A 262 -48.64 -24.11 -38.72
CA ALA A 262 -50.05 -24.04 -38.37
C ALA A 262 -50.99 -23.58 -39.51
N LEU A 263 -50.46 -23.01 -40.61
CA LEU A 263 -51.26 -22.43 -41.69
C LEU A 263 -50.70 -22.80 -43.09
N PRO A 264 -50.92 -24.03 -43.57
CA PRO A 264 -50.61 -24.38 -44.95
C PRO A 264 -51.47 -23.53 -45.92
N HIS A 265 -50.83 -23.00 -46.98
CA HIS A 265 -51.46 -22.23 -48.07
C HIS A 265 -51.92 -20.80 -47.74
N ARG A 266 -51.03 -19.96 -47.19
CA ARG A 266 -51.28 -18.50 -47.14
C ARG A 266 -51.48 -17.92 -48.54
N LYS A 267 -52.41 -16.97 -48.68
CA LYS A 267 -52.60 -16.24 -49.94
C LYS A 267 -51.35 -15.40 -50.25
N LEU A 268 -51.11 -15.20 -51.54
CA LEU A 268 -50.03 -14.31 -52.00
C LEU A 268 -50.26 -12.90 -51.46
N SER A 269 -49.17 -12.23 -51.07
CA SER A 269 -49.20 -10.90 -50.47
C SER A 269 -48.01 -10.07 -50.93
N THR A 270 -48.22 -8.76 -50.99
CA THR A 270 -47.18 -7.72 -51.15
C THR A 270 -47.16 -6.77 -49.95
N GLU A 271 -47.97 -7.04 -48.92
CA GLU A 271 -48.28 -6.09 -47.85
C GLU A 271 -47.06 -5.64 -47.07
N ILE A 272 -46.12 -6.55 -46.84
CA ILE A 272 -44.91 -6.28 -46.07
C ILE A 272 -43.85 -5.65 -46.96
N ALA A 273 -43.68 -6.17 -48.18
CA ALA A 273 -42.73 -5.68 -49.16
C ALA A 273 -42.96 -4.20 -49.53
N ARG A 274 -44.23 -3.76 -49.54
CA ARG A 274 -44.62 -2.38 -49.86
C ARG A 274 -44.57 -1.41 -48.67
N ILE A 275 -44.28 -1.87 -47.45
CA ILE A 275 -44.24 -0.97 -46.28
C ILE A 275 -43.20 0.12 -46.52
N GLY A 276 -43.62 1.38 -46.38
CA GLY A 276 -42.74 2.54 -46.60
C GLY A 276 -42.60 2.97 -48.06
N PHE A 277 -43.30 2.31 -49.00
CA PHE A 277 -43.40 2.74 -50.40
C PHE A 277 -44.70 3.50 -50.68
N THR A 278 -44.59 4.62 -51.39
CA THR A 278 -45.68 5.26 -52.13
C THR A 278 -45.67 4.77 -53.58
N GLY A 279 -46.85 4.58 -54.19
CA GLY A 279 -46.93 4.00 -55.53
C GLY A 279 -48.33 3.60 -55.97
N ASN A 280 -48.41 2.89 -57.09
CA ASN A 280 -49.66 2.41 -57.67
C ASN A 280 -49.97 0.99 -57.22
N PHE A 281 -51.24 0.70 -56.96
CA PHE A 281 -51.73 -0.63 -56.58
C PHE A 281 -52.64 -1.19 -57.68
N GLY A 282 -52.50 -2.49 -57.94
CA GLY A 282 -53.23 -3.22 -58.96
C GLY A 282 -52.65 -3.02 -60.36
N ARG A 283 -52.11 -4.11 -60.92
CA ARG A 283 -51.82 -4.21 -62.35
C ARG A 283 -53.05 -4.79 -63.04
N PRO A 284 -53.41 -4.35 -64.26
CA PRO A 284 -54.44 -5.06 -65.04
C PRO A 284 -54.13 -6.56 -65.12
N GLY A 285 -55.12 -7.39 -64.76
CA GLY A 285 -54.97 -8.85 -64.67
C GLY A 285 -54.21 -9.36 -63.44
N PHE A 286 -53.83 -8.51 -62.47
CA PHE A 286 -53.18 -8.92 -61.23
C PHE A 286 -53.42 -7.89 -60.11
N ALA A 287 -54.48 -8.07 -59.32
CA ALA A 287 -54.97 -7.01 -58.43
C ALA A 287 -54.03 -6.71 -57.26
N MET A 288 -53.25 -7.69 -56.79
CA MET A 288 -52.36 -7.55 -55.64
C MET A 288 -50.97 -6.95 -55.95
N ALA A 289 -50.69 -6.68 -57.23
CA ALA A 289 -49.41 -6.10 -57.64
C ALA A 289 -49.25 -4.67 -57.12
N PHE A 290 -48.03 -4.31 -56.76
CA PHE A 290 -47.70 -2.96 -56.30
C PHE A 290 -46.48 -2.42 -57.04
N ARG A 291 -46.56 -1.18 -57.53
CA ARG A 291 -45.46 -0.51 -58.23
C ARG A 291 -45.00 0.71 -57.45
N PRO A 292 -43.77 0.69 -56.90
CA PRO A 292 -43.17 1.85 -56.25
C PRO A 292 -43.13 3.09 -57.14
N GLY A 293 -43.21 4.27 -56.53
CA GLY A 293 -43.00 5.55 -57.20
C GLY A 293 -41.55 5.73 -57.69
N PRO A 294 -41.31 6.61 -58.66
CA PRO A 294 -39.97 6.87 -59.22
C PRO A 294 -38.97 7.45 -58.20
N GLU A 295 -39.44 8.00 -57.08
CA GLU A 295 -38.61 8.55 -56.00
C GLU A 295 -37.72 7.51 -55.29
N TYR A 296 -38.05 6.22 -55.40
CA TYR A 296 -37.30 5.13 -54.77
C TYR A 296 -36.15 4.65 -55.66
N LEU A 297 -35.09 5.45 -55.75
CA LEU A 297 -33.97 5.22 -56.66
C LEU A 297 -33.30 3.85 -56.47
N SER A 298 -33.13 3.37 -55.23
CA SER A 298 -32.54 2.05 -54.98
C SER A 298 -33.39 0.91 -55.53
N TYR A 299 -34.72 1.04 -55.52
CA TYR A 299 -35.62 0.05 -56.13
C TYR A 299 -35.45 0.06 -57.66
N TRP A 300 -35.48 1.23 -58.27
CA TRP A 300 -35.43 1.35 -59.74
C TRP A 300 -34.06 1.03 -60.32
N ASP A 301 -32.96 1.30 -59.60
CA ASP A 301 -31.61 0.88 -59.99
C ASP A 301 -31.48 -0.65 -59.96
N MET A 302 -32.02 -1.30 -58.93
CA MET A 302 -32.14 -2.76 -58.88
C MET A 302 -32.94 -3.29 -60.08
N VAL A 303 -34.13 -2.75 -60.36
CA VAL A 303 -34.97 -3.17 -61.50
C VAL A 303 -34.23 -3.00 -62.82
N ALA A 304 -33.56 -1.87 -63.04
CA ALA A 304 -32.79 -1.61 -64.25
C ALA A 304 -31.61 -2.59 -64.42
N ASN A 305 -30.91 -2.92 -63.34
CA ASN A 305 -29.84 -3.93 -63.38
C ASN A 305 -30.37 -5.32 -63.70
N VAL A 306 -31.52 -5.72 -63.12
CA VAL A 306 -32.18 -6.99 -63.44
C VAL A 306 -32.65 -7.04 -64.89
N GLN A 307 -33.22 -5.95 -65.43
CA GLN A 307 -33.62 -5.85 -66.84
C GLN A 307 -32.43 -6.06 -67.81
N GLN A 308 -31.21 -5.70 -67.39
CA GLN A 308 -29.97 -5.95 -68.12
C GLN A 308 -29.39 -7.35 -67.89
N GLY A 309 -30.09 -8.21 -67.14
CA GLY A 309 -29.63 -9.57 -66.80
C GLY A 309 -28.50 -9.61 -65.76
N ARG A 310 -28.32 -8.55 -64.97
CA ARG A 310 -27.26 -8.47 -63.95
C ARG A 310 -27.78 -8.87 -62.58
N SER A 311 -27.05 -9.72 -61.88
CA SER A 311 -27.20 -9.93 -60.43
C SER A 311 -26.24 -9.02 -59.67
N GLY A 312 -26.62 -8.54 -58.50
CA GLY A 312 -25.78 -7.63 -57.73
C GLY A 312 -26.28 -7.42 -56.31
N GLN A 313 -25.60 -6.51 -55.63
CA GLN A 313 -25.95 -6.09 -54.28
C GLN A 313 -25.83 -4.59 -54.16
N GLN A 314 -26.75 -4.00 -53.39
CA GLN A 314 -26.78 -2.58 -53.11
C GLN A 314 -26.99 -2.36 -51.63
N MET A 315 -26.10 -1.58 -51.01
CA MET A 315 -26.35 -1.07 -49.66
C MET A 315 -27.35 0.09 -49.75
N VAL A 316 -28.37 0.04 -48.91
CA VAL A 316 -29.41 1.07 -48.89
C VAL A 316 -28.94 2.16 -47.91
N GLN A 317 -28.51 3.30 -48.46
CA GLN A 317 -28.18 4.46 -47.63
C GLN A 317 -29.48 5.11 -47.13
N GLY A 318 -29.60 5.29 -45.80
CA GLY A 318 -30.84 5.77 -45.18
C GLY A 318 -31.30 7.14 -45.70
N GLY A 319 -32.62 7.31 -45.86
CA GLY A 319 -33.27 8.53 -46.35
C GLY A 319 -34.71 8.26 -46.77
N LYS A 320 -35.48 9.31 -47.09
CA LYS A 320 -36.89 9.17 -47.53
C LYS A 320 -37.05 8.40 -48.86
N THR A 321 -35.99 8.32 -49.65
CA THR A 321 -35.93 7.67 -50.97
C THR A 321 -35.32 6.26 -50.91
N ALA A 322 -34.99 5.78 -49.70
CA ALA A 322 -34.46 4.45 -49.45
C ALA A 322 -35.56 3.38 -49.48
N TRP A 323 -35.20 2.12 -49.70
CA TRP A 323 -36.14 1.01 -49.64
C TRP A 323 -36.75 0.87 -48.24
N GLY A 324 -38.06 1.06 -48.13
CA GLY A 324 -38.82 0.98 -46.88
C GLY A 324 -38.44 2.08 -45.88
N ASP A 325 -39.11 3.24 -45.94
CA ASP A 325 -39.02 4.22 -44.86
C ASP A 325 -39.81 3.73 -43.61
N GLY A 326 -39.39 4.14 -42.41
CA GLY A 326 -40.07 3.81 -41.15
C GLY A 326 -39.75 2.43 -40.55
N GLN A 327 -40.78 1.60 -40.32
CA GLN A 327 -40.68 0.35 -39.53
C GLN A 327 -40.09 -0.86 -40.30
N ALA A 328 -39.89 -0.75 -41.62
CA ALA A 328 -39.40 -1.82 -42.50
C ALA A 328 -38.10 -1.44 -43.21
N ARG A 329 -37.17 -0.77 -42.50
CA ARG A 329 -35.88 -0.39 -43.08
C ARG A 329 -35.08 -1.61 -43.49
N VAL A 330 -34.55 -1.57 -44.71
CA VAL A 330 -33.66 -2.59 -45.27
C VAL A 330 -32.23 -2.07 -45.19
N GLU A 331 -31.32 -2.88 -44.66
CA GLU A 331 -29.89 -2.55 -44.57
C GLU A 331 -29.19 -2.80 -45.92
N GLN A 332 -29.52 -3.92 -46.55
CA GLN A 332 -28.92 -4.35 -47.80
C GLN A 332 -29.95 -5.06 -48.68
N ILE A 333 -29.87 -4.79 -49.99
CA ILE A 333 -30.63 -5.49 -51.03
C ILE A 333 -29.66 -6.32 -51.86
N SER A 334 -30.04 -7.56 -52.12
CA SER A 334 -29.37 -8.45 -53.05
C SER A 334 -30.36 -8.89 -54.11
N TYR A 335 -29.99 -8.87 -55.38
CA TYR A 335 -30.92 -9.12 -56.47
C TYR A 335 -30.35 -10.01 -57.56
N ALA A 336 -31.23 -10.79 -58.20
CA ALA A 336 -30.91 -11.63 -59.33
C ALA A 336 -32.07 -11.68 -60.34
N PRO A 337 -31.79 -11.71 -61.65
CA PRO A 337 -32.82 -11.94 -62.65
C PRO A 337 -33.34 -13.38 -62.54
N VAL A 338 -34.64 -13.56 -62.78
CA VAL A 338 -35.26 -14.88 -62.93
C VAL A 338 -35.54 -15.11 -64.40
N VAL A 339 -34.87 -16.12 -64.95
CA VAL A 339 -34.79 -16.33 -66.38
C VAL A 339 -35.56 -17.59 -66.80
N PHE A 340 -36.29 -17.47 -67.90
CA PHE A 340 -36.95 -18.59 -68.56
C PHE A 340 -36.34 -18.85 -69.93
N ARG A 341 -36.13 -20.12 -70.26
CA ARG A 341 -35.63 -20.53 -71.58
C ARG A 341 -36.75 -21.21 -72.38
N PRO A 342 -37.24 -20.62 -73.48
CA PRO A 342 -38.32 -21.18 -74.30
C PRO A 342 -38.03 -22.60 -74.82
N ASP A 343 -36.77 -22.85 -75.17
CA ASP A 343 -36.25 -24.15 -75.62
C ASP A 343 -34.73 -24.24 -75.28
N SER A 344 -34.05 -25.29 -75.75
CA SER A 344 -32.62 -25.52 -75.47
C SER A 344 -31.67 -24.60 -76.26
N HIS A 345 -32.13 -23.94 -77.31
CA HIS A 345 -31.34 -23.16 -78.27
C HIS A 345 -31.66 -21.66 -78.27
N SER A 346 -32.86 -21.28 -77.83
CA SER A 346 -33.32 -19.89 -77.75
C SER A 346 -32.65 -19.10 -76.63
N PRO A 347 -32.45 -17.78 -76.82
CA PRO A 347 -31.89 -16.93 -75.78
C PRO A 347 -32.80 -16.88 -74.54
N PRO A 348 -32.21 -16.75 -73.35
CA PRO A 348 -32.96 -16.59 -72.12
C PRO A 348 -33.86 -15.34 -72.12
N VAL A 349 -35.10 -15.49 -71.66
CA VAL A 349 -36.06 -14.40 -71.45
C VAL A 349 -36.15 -14.11 -69.96
N ILE A 350 -35.94 -12.86 -69.56
CA ILE A 350 -36.12 -12.43 -68.17
C ILE A 350 -37.62 -12.33 -67.90
N LEU A 351 -38.15 -13.14 -66.98
CA LEU A 351 -39.55 -13.04 -66.56
C LEU A 351 -39.76 -11.94 -65.51
N GLY A 352 -38.75 -11.76 -64.66
CA GLY A 352 -38.77 -10.81 -63.56
C GLY A 352 -37.46 -10.82 -62.79
N GLY A 353 -37.48 -10.22 -61.60
CA GLY A 353 -36.38 -10.22 -60.66
C GLY A 353 -36.77 -10.74 -59.31
N LEU A 354 -35.77 -11.30 -58.63
CA LEU A 354 -35.82 -11.64 -57.22
C LEU A 354 -35.00 -10.62 -56.44
N ALA A 355 -35.58 -10.03 -55.40
CA ALA A 355 -34.90 -9.16 -54.45
C ALA A 355 -34.93 -9.79 -53.05
N LEU A 356 -33.77 -10.10 -52.49
CA LEU A 356 -33.59 -10.43 -51.08
C LEU A 356 -33.29 -9.16 -50.28
N LEU A 357 -34.03 -8.96 -49.21
CA LEU A 357 -34.02 -7.80 -48.33
C LEU A 357 -33.53 -8.23 -46.96
N ASP A 358 -32.38 -7.71 -46.52
CA ASP A 358 -31.93 -7.87 -45.15
C ASP A 358 -32.56 -6.81 -44.24
N THR A 359 -33.51 -7.24 -43.40
CA THR A 359 -34.15 -6.39 -42.39
C THR A 359 -33.65 -6.66 -40.96
N GLY A 360 -32.71 -7.61 -40.80
CA GLY A 360 -32.22 -8.05 -39.50
C GLY A 360 -31.28 -7.04 -38.82
N PHE A 361 -30.77 -6.06 -39.58
CA PHE A 361 -29.66 -5.20 -39.15
C PHE A 361 -28.48 -6.01 -38.61
N ALA A 362 -28.27 -7.22 -39.13
CA ALA A 362 -27.36 -8.19 -38.54
C ALA A 362 -25.92 -7.68 -38.60
N ALA A 363 -25.53 -7.06 -39.71
CA ALA A 363 -24.20 -6.47 -39.87
C ALA A 363 -24.00 -5.29 -38.92
N THR A 364 -24.95 -4.35 -38.86
CA THR A 364 -24.88 -3.21 -37.93
C THR A 364 -24.85 -3.65 -36.46
N ARG A 365 -25.73 -4.58 -36.04
CA ARG A 365 -25.78 -5.08 -34.65
C ARG A 365 -24.52 -5.83 -34.26
N THR A 366 -24.02 -6.69 -35.15
CA THR A 366 -22.77 -7.44 -34.95
C THR A 366 -21.60 -6.48 -34.87
N GLY A 367 -21.56 -5.46 -35.73
CA GLY A 367 -20.58 -4.37 -35.69
C GLY A 367 -20.59 -3.62 -34.36
N MET A 368 -21.77 -3.24 -33.83
CA MET A 368 -21.88 -2.58 -32.53
C MET A 368 -21.44 -3.48 -31.37
N LYS A 369 -21.81 -4.77 -31.39
CA LYS A 369 -21.35 -5.75 -30.39
C LYS A 369 -19.83 -5.90 -30.43
N LEU A 370 -19.25 -6.10 -31.61
CA LEU A 370 -17.79 -6.15 -31.81
C LEU A 370 -17.11 -4.89 -31.29
N LEU A 371 -17.63 -3.71 -31.63
CA LEU A 371 -17.10 -2.44 -31.12
C LEU A 371 -17.13 -2.39 -29.59
N SER A 372 -18.21 -2.86 -28.96
CA SER A 372 -18.32 -2.93 -27.49
C SER A 372 -17.32 -3.90 -26.86
N PHE A 373 -17.10 -5.08 -27.47
CA PHE A 373 -16.09 -6.04 -27.03
C PHE A 373 -14.68 -5.47 -27.14
N PHE A 374 -14.35 -4.85 -28.28
CA PHE A 374 -13.06 -4.21 -28.47
C PHE A 374 -12.87 -3.02 -27.50
N ALA A 375 -13.93 -2.26 -27.21
CA ALA A 375 -13.85 -1.13 -26.27
C ALA A 375 -13.61 -1.61 -24.83
N MET A 376 -14.26 -2.72 -24.43
CA MET A 376 -13.99 -3.37 -23.14
C MET A 376 -12.57 -3.92 -23.06
N ALA A 377 -12.08 -4.57 -24.13
CA ALA A 377 -10.70 -5.05 -24.20
C ALA A 377 -9.68 -3.89 -24.14
N PHE A 378 -9.95 -2.78 -24.84
CA PHE A 378 -9.14 -1.57 -24.78
C PHE A 378 -9.09 -0.99 -23.36
N ALA A 379 -10.23 -0.85 -22.69
CA ALA A 379 -10.31 -0.37 -21.31
C ALA A 379 -9.58 -1.31 -20.34
N GLY A 380 -9.75 -2.64 -20.48
CA GLY A 380 -9.04 -3.63 -19.69
C GLY A 380 -7.52 -3.58 -19.89
N GLY A 381 -7.08 -3.45 -21.15
CA GLY A 381 -5.68 -3.26 -21.50
C GLY A 381 -5.07 -2.00 -20.87
N MET A 382 -5.79 -0.87 -20.93
CA MET A 382 -5.38 0.39 -20.28
C MET A 382 -5.25 0.26 -18.76
N ILE A 383 -6.18 -0.44 -18.10
CA ILE A 383 -6.13 -0.67 -16.65
C ILE A 383 -4.93 -1.54 -16.28
N LEU A 384 -4.75 -2.69 -16.96
CA LEU A 384 -3.63 -3.59 -16.72
C LEU A 384 -2.28 -2.90 -16.95
N LEU A 385 -2.20 -2.08 -17.99
CA LEU A 385 -1.00 -1.31 -18.30
C LEU A 385 -0.71 -0.26 -17.23
N GLY A 386 -1.73 0.46 -16.77
CA GLY A 386 -1.61 1.41 -15.67
C GLY A 386 -1.17 0.75 -14.36
N VAL A 387 -1.73 -0.42 -14.03
CA VAL A 387 -1.35 -1.22 -12.84
C VAL A 387 0.09 -1.72 -12.95
N SER A 388 0.49 -2.21 -14.13
CA SER A 388 1.87 -2.68 -14.38
C SER A 388 2.89 -1.55 -14.24
N LEU A 389 2.67 -0.40 -14.88
CA LEU A 389 3.51 0.79 -14.73
C LEU A 389 3.57 1.27 -13.28
N TRP A 390 2.44 1.28 -12.57
CA TRP A 390 2.40 1.67 -11.16
C TRP A 390 3.19 0.70 -10.27
N TRP A 391 3.07 -0.60 -10.51
CA TRP A 391 3.79 -1.63 -9.74
C TRP A 391 5.31 -1.52 -9.94
N LEU A 392 5.75 -1.42 -11.19
CA LEU A 392 7.17 -1.29 -11.54
C LEU A 392 7.77 0.01 -10.97
N ALA A 393 7.04 1.11 -11.11
CA ALA A 393 7.40 2.40 -10.51
C ALA A 393 7.50 2.32 -8.97
N ARG A 394 6.53 1.67 -8.30
CA ARG A 394 6.52 1.49 -6.85
C ARG A 394 7.70 0.64 -6.38
N GLN A 395 8.07 -0.39 -7.13
CA GLN A 395 9.21 -1.25 -6.81
C GLN A 395 10.54 -0.47 -6.87
N MET A 396 10.76 0.33 -7.91
CA MET A 396 11.94 1.19 -8.00
C MET A 396 11.96 2.26 -6.89
N GLY A 397 10.80 2.84 -6.56
CA GLY A 397 10.66 3.84 -5.50
C GLY A 397 11.01 3.30 -4.11
N LYS A 398 10.58 2.08 -3.78
CA LYS A 398 10.89 1.44 -2.47
C LYS A 398 12.40 1.28 -2.27
N SER A 399 13.12 0.83 -3.28
CA SER A 399 14.57 0.61 -3.20
C SER A 399 15.33 1.92 -2.98
N LEU A 400 14.91 3.01 -3.63
CA LEU A 400 15.49 4.34 -3.47
C LEU A 400 15.22 4.93 -2.08
N VAL A 401 13.97 4.85 -1.59
CA VAL A 401 13.61 5.35 -0.26
C VAL A 401 14.33 4.55 0.83
N GLY A 402 14.40 3.22 0.69
CA GLY A 402 15.14 2.39 1.65
C GLY A 402 16.63 2.72 1.74
N LEU A 403 17.28 3.06 0.62
CA LEU A 403 18.67 3.49 0.61
C LEU A 403 18.85 4.89 1.24
N ALA A 404 17.90 5.81 1.01
CA ALA A 404 17.92 7.15 1.58
C ALA A 404 17.66 7.16 3.10
N ASP A 405 16.69 6.37 3.58
CA ASP A 405 16.35 6.27 5.00
C ASP A 405 17.51 5.68 5.80
N GLU A 406 18.18 4.63 5.29
CA GLU A 406 19.35 4.02 5.93
C GLU A 406 20.52 5.02 6.04
N LEU A 407 20.73 5.85 5.03
CA LEU A 407 21.73 6.91 5.06
C LEU A 407 21.41 8.01 6.07
N GLN A 408 20.15 8.45 6.12
CA GLN A 408 19.72 9.45 7.09
C GLN A 408 19.83 8.93 8.53
N LEU A 409 19.46 7.68 8.77
CA LEU A 409 19.58 7.03 10.07
C LEU A 409 21.04 6.95 10.52
N ARG A 410 21.96 6.59 9.63
CA ARG A 410 23.40 6.52 9.95
C ARG A 410 24.02 7.87 10.20
N ASN A 411 23.64 8.89 9.42
CA ASN A 411 24.08 10.26 9.66
C ASN A 411 23.58 10.78 11.02
N ALA A 412 22.35 10.45 11.40
CA ALA A 412 21.82 10.79 12.72
C ALA A 412 22.53 10.05 13.88
N GLN A 413 23.09 8.87 13.62
CA GLN A 413 23.78 8.02 14.60
C GLN A 413 25.31 8.16 14.55
N ASP A 414 25.86 9.06 13.73
CA ASP A 414 27.30 9.25 13.47
C ASP A 414 28.06 7.94 13.18
N ARG A 415 27.41 7.02 12.45
CA ARG A 415 27.96 5.70 12.10
C ARG A 415 28.69 5.74 10.77
N THR A 416 29.92 5.24 10.75
CA THR A 416 30.80 5.22 9.57
C THR A 416 31.02 3.83 8.95
N ASP A 417 30.31 2.81 9.45
CA ASP A 417 30.39 1.44 8.95
C ASP A 417 29.74 1.26 7.56
N PRO A 418 30.16 0.26 6.76
CA PRO A 418 29.60 0.02 5.43
C PRO A 418 28.09 -0.31 5.46
N LEU A 419 27.38 0.11 4.40
CA LEU A 419 25.96 -0.18 4.19
C LEU A 419 25.75 -1.66 3.88
N LEU A 420 25.10 -2.37 4.80
CA LEU A 420 24.70 -3.77 4.66
C LEU A 420 23.21 -3.86 4.29
N LEU A 421 22.90 -3.53 3.04
CA LEU A 421 21.55 -3.65 2.47
C LEU A 421 21.42 -4.94 1.63
N PRO A 422 20.23 -5.57 1.57
CA PRO A 422 19.95 -6.72 0.71
C PRO A 422 20.20 -6.40 -0.78
N ARG A 423 20.25 -7.43 -1.64
CA ARG A 423 20.55 -7.25 -3.08
C ARG A 423 19.59 -6.22 -3.71
N LEU A 424 20.18 -5.21 -4.32
CA LEU A 424 19.49 -4.12 -4.99
C LEU A 424 19.58 -4.31 -6.52
N PRO A 425 18.75 -3.63 -7.33
CA PRO A 425 18.96 -3.56 -8.77
C PRO A 425 20.38 -3.08 -9.12
N VAL A 426 20.91 -3.54 -10.26
CA VAL A 426 22.32 -3.36 -10.68
C VAL A 426 22.79 -1.90 -10.59
N GLU A 427 21.96 -0.97 -11.04
CA GLU A 427 22.26 0.46 -11.03
C GLU A 427 22.40 0.99 -9.59
N MET A 428 21.61 0.47 -8.66
CA MET A 428 21.61 0.88 -7.24
C MET A 428 22.73 0.20 -6.44
N GLU A 429 23.18 -1.00 -6.82
CA GLU A 429 24.39 -1.59 -6.24
C GLU A 429 25.64 -0.76 -6.54
N THR A 430 25.72 -0.21 -7.75
CA THR A 430 26.82 0.69 -8.14
C THR A 430 26.88 1.91 -7.21
N VAL A 431 25.72 2.52 -6.91
CA VAL A 431 25.60 3.63 -5.97
C VAL A 431 25.97 3.21 -4.55
N LYS A 432 25.43 2.08 -4.05
CA LYS A 432 25.77 1.53 -2.72
C LYS A 432 27.29 1.34 -2.55
N ASN A 433 27.94 0.77 -3.55
CA ASN A 433 29.38 0.50 -3.52
C ASN A 433 30.21 1.80 -3.53
N GLY A 434 29.80 2.80 -4.31
CA GLY A 434 30.42 4.13 -4.32
C GLY A 434 30.33 4.80 -2.94
N ILE A 435 29.16 4.72 -2.30
CA ILE A 435 28.94 5.26 -0.95
C ILE A 435 29.78 4.53 0.09
N ASN A 436 29.83 3.20 0.05
CA ASN A 436 30.66 2.41 0.97
C ASN A 436 32.14 2.78 0.88
N THR A 437 32.63 3.07 -0.34
CA THR A 437 34.01 3.54 -0.55
C THR A 437 34.26 4.89 0.12
N LEU A 438 33.29 5.81 0.08
CA LEU A 438 33.38 7.12 0.75
C LEU A 438 33.35 7.00 2.28
N LEU A 439 32.44 6.18 2.82
CA LEU A 439 32.36 5.93 4.26
C LEU A 439 33.67 5.35 4.82
N GLN A 440 34.27 4.40 4.10
CA GLN A 440 35.55 3.81 4.50
C GLN A 440 36.70 4.84 4.50
N ARG A 441 36.72 5.78 3.54
CA ARG A 441 37.70 6.88 3.53
C ARG A 441 37.50 7.82 4.71
N LEU A 442 36.26 8.19 5.03
CA LEU A 442 35.92 9.03 6.18
C LEU A 442 36.35 8.39 7.51
N HIS A 443 36.05 7.10 7.69
CA HIS A 443 36.47 6.34 8.88
C HIS A 443 38.00 6.33 9.03
N SER A 444 38.73 6.10 7.94
CA SER A 444 40.20 6.12 7.98
C SER A 444 40.80 7.51 8.26
N ALA A 445 40.08 8.58 7.94
CA ALA A 445 40.55 9.95 8.15
C ALA A 445 40.32 10.42 9.59
N THR A 446 39.18 10.05 10.18
CA THR A 446 38.85 10.36 11.59
C THR A 446 39.78 9.62 12.56
N ALA A 447 40.07 8.34 12.31
CA ALA A 447 41.02 7.57 13.13
C ALA A 447 42.41 8.26 13.19
N ARG A 448 42.95 8.66 12.03
CA ARG A 448 44.24 9.37 11.93
C ARG A 448 44.29 10.70 12.68
N HIS A 449 43.15 11.38 12.81
CA HIS A 449 43.07 12.64 13.56
C HIS A 449 43.11 12.40 15.07
N HIS A 450 42.43 11.36 15.56
CA HIS A 450 42.47 10.99 16.98
C HIS A 450 43.86 10.56 17.43
N ASP A 451 44.59 9.78 16.62
CA ASP A 451 45.94 9.33 16.96
C ASP A 451 46.92 10.51 17.16
N ARG A 452 46.89 11.51 16.27
CA ARG A 452 47.75 12.71 16.38
C ARG A 452 47.48 13.53 17.64
N GLN A 453 46.22 13.62 18.06
CA GLN A 453 45.87 14.35 19.29
C GLN A 453 46.35 13.61 20.54
N ALA A 454 46.31 12.28 20.54
CA ALA A 454 46.81 11.47 21.65
C ALA A 454 48.33 11.63 21.84
N GLU A 455 49.10 11.62 20.75
CA GLU A 455 50.56 11.80 20.77
C GLU A 455 50.97 13.17 21.34
N ALA A 456 50.32 14.25 20.90
CA ALA A 456 50.60 15.61 21.38
C ALA A 456 50.31 15.77 22.89
N ASN A 457 49.23 15.16 23.38
CA ASN A 457 48.85 15.22 24.80
C ASN A 457 49.82 14.40 25.68
N ALA A 458 50.31 13.26 25.19
CA ALA A 458 51.30 12.44 25.92
C ALA A 458 52.63 13.18 26.08
N GLN A 459 53.07 13.93 25.07
CA GLN A 459 54.31 14.71 25.13
C GLN A 459 54.22 15.87 26.13
N TRP A 460 53.10 16.61 26.13
CA TRP A 460 52.86 17.72 27.06
C TRP A 460 52.86 17.29 28.54
N GLN A 461 52.36 16.10 28.85
CA GLN A 461 52.28 15.61 30.23
C GLN A 461 53.63 15.23 30.84
N ARG A 462 54.66 14.97 30.03
CA ARG A 462 56.00 14.57 30.50
C ARG A 462 56.94 15.75 30.77
N GLU A 463 56.57 16.97 30.39
CA GLU A 463 57.34 18.19 30.69
C GLU A 463 57.36 18.51 32.19
N PRO A 464 58.41 19.19 32.72
CA PRO A 464 58.45 19.66 34.11
C PRO A 464 57.37 20.71 34.40
N ALA A 465 56.76 20.67 35.60
CA ALA A 465 55.85 21.71 36.05
C ALA A 465 56.61 23.02 36.33
N THR A 466 56.08 24.15 35.86
CA THR A 466 56.83 25.42 35.72
C THR A 466 56.60 26.44 36.85
N ASP A 467 55.84 26.11 37.90
CA ASP A 467 55.42 27.02 38.99
C ASP A 467 55.40 26.32 40.37
N LEU A 468 56.49 25.64 40.74
CA LEU A 468 56.63 25.04 42.08
C LEU A 468 57.38 26.00 43.01
N PRO A 469 56.93 26.20 44.26
CA PRO A 469 57.64 27.05 45.23
C PRO A 469 59.02 26.48 45.56
N HIS A 470 60.00 27.33 45.87
CA HIS A 470 61.32 26.87 46.29
C HIS A 470 61.27 26.32 47.73
N PRO A 471 62.03 25.24 48.04
CA PRO A 471 62.00 24.63 49.38
C PRO A 471 62.41 25.57 50.52
N GLU A 472 63.24 26.57 50.23
CA GLU A 472 63.74 27.56 51.21
C GLU A 472 62.67 28.58 51.63
N ASP A 473 61.63 28.77 50.82
CA ASP A 473 60.52 29.70 51.08
C ASP A 473 59.43 29.08 51.97
N LEU A 474 59.53 27.79 52.27
CA LEU A 474 58.54 27.04 53.05
C LEU A 474 58.95 26.96 54.53
N PRO A 475 58.02 27.12 55.49
CA PRO A 475 58.36 27.03 56.91
C PRO A 475 58.89 25.63 57.27
N ALA A 476 60.03 25.58 57.95
CA ALA A 476 60.71 24.33 58.31
C ALA A 476 59.92 23.45 59.31
N SER A 477 59.03 24.06 60.10
CA SER A 477 58.09 23.36 61.00
C SER A 477 56.84 24.22 61.22
N GLY A 478 55.64 23.63 61.13
CA GLY A 478 54.37 24.32 61.34
C GLY A 478 53.33 24.11 60.23
N LEU A 479 52.36 25.02 60.14
CA LEU A 479 51.29 25.00 59.14
C LEU A 479 51.84 25.47 57.78
N VAL A 480 51.86 24.57 56.79
CA VAL A 480 52.28 24.85 55.41
C VAL A 480 51.04 25.07 54.53
N GLY A 481 50.96 26.22 53.86
CA GLY A 481 49.90 26.54 52.91
C GLY A 481 49.78 28.05 52.68
N THR A 482 49.44 28.44 51.46
CA THR A 482 49.22 29.84 51.04
C THR A 482 47.78 30.10 50.60
N SER A 483 46.93 29.08 50.61
CA SER A 483 45.52 29.22 50.27
C SER A 483 44.79 30.14 51.25
N PRO A 484 43.78 30.92 50.76
CA PRO A 484 43.00 31.80 51.62
C PRO A 484 42.40 31.11 52.87
N PRO A 485 41.89 29.86 52.79
CA PRO A 485 41.39 29.14 53.98
C PRO A 485 42.48 28.88 55.04
N VAL A 486 43.71 28.56 54.63
CA VAL A 486 44.82 28.31 55.56
C VAL A 486 45.32 29.60 56.20
N LEU A 487 45.41 30.69 55.42
CA LEU A 487 45.79 32.00 55.97
C LEU A 487 44.75 32.51 56.98
N ALA A 488 43.46 32.31 56.71
CA ALA A 488 42.38 32.62 57.65
C ALA A 488 42.49 31.79 58.95
N LEU A 489 42.78 30.49 58.83
CA LEU A 489 43.00 29.62 59.99
C LEU A 489 44.19 30.08 60.82
N CYS A 490 45.32 30.43 60.21
CA CYS A 490 46.50 30.94 60.92
C CYS A 490 46.19 32.22 61.71
N GLU A 491 45.42 33.15 61.15
CA GLU A 491 44.99 34.37 61.84
C GLU A 491 44.01 34.06 62.99
N GLN A 492 43.09 33.12 62.80
CA GLN A 492 42.20 32.66 63.87
C GLN A 492 42.96 31.99 65.02
N VAL A 493 43.97 31.15 64.70
CA VAL A 493 44.87 30.53 65.68
C VAL A 493 45.60 31.60 66.49
N ARG A 494 46.13 32.64 65.83
CA ARG A 494 46.82 33.75 66.50
C ARG A 494 45.88 34.47 67.48
N ARG A 495 44.63 34.72 67.11
CA ARG A 495 43.62 35.34 67.98
C ARG A 495 43.22 34.43 69.13
N ALA A 496 42.97 33.15 68.86
CA ALA A 496 42.62 32.16 69.87
C ALA A 496 43.74 31.97 70.89
N ALA A 497 45.01 32.03 70.48
CA ALA A 497 46.16 31.89 71.37
C ALA A 497 46.26 33.01 72.41
N GLN A 498 45.83 34.24 72.08
CA GLN A 498 45.89 35.42 72.97
C GLN A 498 44.91 35.36 74.14
N VAL A 499 43.86 34.55 74.04
CA VAL A 499 42.84 34.39 75.09
C VAL A 499 42.99 33.04 75.79
N MET A 500 42.63 32.97 77.08
CA MET A 500 42.71 31.73 77.88
C MET A 500 41.46 30.86 77.80
N ALA A 501 40.59 31.09 76.81
CA ALA A 501 39.40 30.29 76.59
C ALA A 501 39.74 28.87 76.08
N ASP A 502 38.84 27.93 76.38
CA ASP A 502 38.89 26.58 75.86
C ASP A 502 38.61 26.60 74.34
N VAL A 503 39.36 25.81 73.56
CA VAL A 503 39.29 25.83 72.09
C VAL A 503 38.88 24.48 71.56
N LEU A 504 37.88 24.43 70.68
CA LEU A 504 37.47 23.26 69.94
C LEU A 504 37.99 23.33 68.50
N ILE A 505 38.76 22.33 68.07
CA ILE A 505 39.29 22.20 66.71
C ILE A 505 38.50 21.11 65.98
N VAL A 506 37.78 21.49 64.95
CA VAL A 506 36.94 20.59 64.15
C VAL A 506 37.57 20.39 62.78
N GLY A 507 37.69 19.14 62.34
CA GLY A 507 37.96 18.83 60.95
C GLY A 507 38.44 17.41 60.73
N GLU A 508 38.48 17.00 59.46
CA GLU A 508 38.70 15.60 59.09
C GLU A 508 40.01 15.00 59.62
N THR A 509 40.09 13.68 59.61
CA THR A 509 41.32 12.98 59.95
C THR A 509 42.44 13.37 58.97
N GLY A 510 43.62 13.69 59.50
CA GLY A 510 44.79 14.02 58.68
C GLY A 510 44.85 15.46 58.13
N THR A 511 44.01 16.39 58.61
CA THR A 511 44.07 17.82 58.22
C THR A 511 45.13 18.66 58.95
N GLY A 512 45.69 18.14 60.05
CA GLY A 512 46.71 18.80 60.87
C GLY A 512 46.21 19.42 62.19
N LYS A 513 45.13 18.90 62.79
CA LYS A 513 44.56 19.40 64.06
C LYS A 513 45.57 19.47 65.21
N GLU A 514 46.48 18.50 65.31
CA GLU A 514 47.57 18.49 66.29
C GLU A 514 48.50 19.69 66.11
N LEU A 515 48.94 19.97 64.87
CA LEU A 515 49.77 21.15 64.55
C LEU A 515 49.05 22.47 64.88
N VAL A 516 47.73 22.52 64.70
CA VAL A 516 46.91 23.68 65.10
C VAL A 516 46.90 23.83 66.62
N SER A 517 46.71 22.74 67.37
CA SER A 517 46.72 22.78 68.84
C SER A 517 48.08 23.19 69.44
N GLU A 518 49.18 22.66 68.87
CA GLU A 518 50.54 23.04 69.23
C GLU A 518 50.81 24.52 68.91
N ALA A 519 50.33 25.00 67.75
CA ALA A 519 50.48 26.40 67.38
C ALA A 519 49.73 27.33 68.36
N ILE A 520 48.53 26.96 68.81
CA ILE A 520 47.79 27.72 69.82
C ILE A 520 48.57 27.76 71.13
N HIS A 521 49.08 26.61 71.61
CA HIS A 521 49.84 26.56 72.86
C HIS A 521 51.12 27.40 72.78
N ARG A 522 51.92 27.23 71.71
CA ARG A 522 53.19 27.95 71.49
C ARG A 522 53.00 29.47 71.37
N LEU A 523 51.86 29.92 70.85
CA LEU A 523 51.54 31.35 70.73
C LEU A 523 50.82 31.92 71.96
N SER A 524 50.52 31.11 72.96
CA SER A 524 49.80 31.53 74.16
C SER A 524 50.72 32.01 75.28
N ALA A 525 50.17 32.69 76.29
CA ALA A 525 50.91 33.06 77.50
C ALA A 525 51.46 31.85 78.29
N ARG A 526 50.99 30.63 77.98
CA ARG A 526 51.41 29.38 78.64
C ARG A 526 52.40 28.55 77.81
N ALA A 527 53.01 29.13 76.77
CA ALA A 527 53.97 28.44 75.91
C ALA A 527 55.20 27.85 76.64
N GLY A 528 55.53 28.36 77.83
CA GLY A 528 56.59 27.81 78.69
C GLY A 528 56.14 26.69 79.64
N GLY A 529 54.84 26.37 79.67
CA GLY A 529 54.27 25.30 80.49
C GLY A 529 54.14 23.97 79.74
N PRO A 530 53.73 22.88 80.41
CA PRO A 530 53.57 21.57 79.77
C PRO A 530 52.45 21.55 78.73
N PHE A 531 52.71 20.93 77.58
CA PHE A 531 51.68 20.58 76.58
C PHE A 531 51.47 19.07 76.61
N ILE A 532 50.32 18.62 77.11
CA ILE A 532 49.99 17.20 77.21
C ILE A 532 48.86 16.87 76.24
N THR A 533 49.04 15.82 75.44
CA THR A 533 48.06 15.32 74.48
C THR A 533 47.51 13.97 74.97
N ILE A 534 46.19 13.83 74.97
CA ILE A 534 45.49 12.58 75.25
C ILE A 534 44.52 12.33 74.10
N ASN A 535 44.63 11.16 73.48
CA ASN A 535 43.66 10.70 72.49
C ASN A 535 42.53 9.95 73.22
N CYS A 536 41.32 10.50 73.17
CA CYS A 536 40.14 9.96 73.84
C CYS A 536 39.52 8.74 73.14
N GLY A 537 39.89 8.44 71.89
CA GLY A 537 39.46 7.26 71.15
C GLY A 537 40.42 6.06 71.20
N ALA A 538 41.66 6.27 71.66
CA ALA A 538 42.71 5.23 71.64
C ALA A 538 42.75 4.33 72.89
N LEU A 539 42.06 4.71 73.98
CA LEU A 539 42.10 4.03 75.28
C LEU A 539 40.70 3.56 75.71
N ASP A 540 40.62 2.40 76.37
CA ASP A 540 39.39 1.90 76.99
C ASP A 540 38.87 2.85 78.09
N GLU A 541 37.55 2.85 78.33
CA GLU A 541 36.84 3.77 79.26
C GLU A 541 37.55 3.92 80.62
N ASN A 542 37.92 2.81 81.27
CA ASN A 542 38.54 2.82 82.60
C ASN A 542 39.97 3.40 82.57
N LEU A 543 40.75 3.08 81.53
CA LEU A 543 42.12 3.58 81.37
C LEU A 543 42.12 5.07 80.99
N LEU A 544 41.14 5.50 80.20
CA LEU A 544 40.96 6.91 79.86
C LEU A 544 40.59 7.73 81.10
N MET A 545 39.67 7.24 81.94
CA MET A 545 39.33 7.87 83.22
C MET A 545 40.56 8.01 84.12
N ASP A 546 41.38 6.96 84.23
CA ASP A 546 42.59 7.00 85.04
C ASP A 546 43.64 7.97 84.46
N THR A 547 43.81 7.95 83.14
CA THR A 547 44.78 8.82 82.48
C THR A 547 44.39 10.29 82.58
N LEU A 548 43.10 10.63 82.50
CA LEU A 548 42.61 12.01 82.61
C LEU A 548 42.61 12.52 84.06
N PHE A 549 42.01 11.77 84.98
CA PHE A 549 41.73 12.25 86.36
C PHE A 549 42.73 11.74 87.40
N GLY A 550 43.48 10.68 87.10
CA GLY A 550 44.37 10.02 88.04
C GLY A 550 43.63 9.24 89.11
N HIS A 551 44.37 8.53 89.96
CA HIS A 551 43.81 7.72 91.03
C HIS A 551 44.58 7.88 92.34
N VAL A 552 43.87 7.65 93.45
CA VAL A 552 44.51 7.42 94.76
C VAL A 552 44.85 5.94 94.92
N LYS A 553 45.81 5.65 95.80
CA LYS A 553 46.20 4.27 96.12
C LYS A 553 44.97 3.44 96.54
N GLY A 554 44.74 2.31 95.89
CA GLY A 554 43.63 1.40 96.20
C GLY A 554 42.30 1.72 95.50
N ALA A 555 42.26 2.64 94.54
CA ALA A 555 41.04 2.98 93.79
C ALA A 555 40.46 1.82 92.95
N PHE A 556 41.32 0.92 92.47
CA PHE A 556 40.98 -0.31 91.75
C PHE A 556 42.07 -1.36 92.00
N THR A 557 41.85 -2.63 91.61
CA THR A 557 42.74 -3.77 91.93
C THR A 557 44.20 -3.57 91.53
N GLU A 558 44.47 -2.82 90.46
CA GLU A 558 45.83 -2.54 89.97
C GLU A 558 46.45 -1.23 90.50
N ALA A 559 45.71 -0.41 91.25
CA ALA A 559 46.12 0.90 91.76
C ALA A 559 47.09 0.83 92.96
N LYS A 560 48.31 0.33 92.74
CA LYS A 560 49.34 0.11 93.80
C LYS A 560 49.92 1.41 94.39
N ALA A 561 49.95 2.50 93.62
CA ALA A 561 50.46 3.81 94.04
C ALA A 561 49.61 4.92 93.43
N ALA A 562 49.50 6.09 94.08
CA ALA A 562 48.72 7.20 93.53
C ALA A 562 49.37 7.78 92.26
N ARG A 563 48.57 8.12 91.25
CA ARG A 563 49.02 8.70 89.97
C ARG A 563 48.29 10.02 89.70
N LYS A 564 49.04 11.05 89.31
CA LYS A 564 48.47 12.32 88.83
C LYS A 564 47.88 12.11 87.43
N GLY A 565 46.63 12.52 87.23
CA GLY A 565 45.98 12.53 85.92
C GLY A 565 46.47 13.67 85.02
N ALA A 566 46.12 13.61 83.74
CA ALA A 566 46.52 14.56 82.70
C ALA A 566 46.11 16.01 83.03
N PHE A 567 44.96 16.22 83.68
CA PHE A 567 44.53 17.56 84.12
C PHE A 567 45.51 18.23 85.08
N LEU A 568 46.09 17.47 86.03
CA LEU A 568 47.09 17.97 86.98
C LEU A 568 48.52 17.92 86.41
N ALA A 569 48.80 16.98 85.52
CA ALA A 569 50.11 16.92 84.86
C ALA A 569 50.33 18.12 83.91
N ALA A 570 49.24 18.65 83.34
CA ALA A 570 49.25 19.83 82.47
C ALA A 570 49.04 21.16 83.22
N GLU A 571 49.13 21.15 84.56
CA GLU A 571 48.96 22.35 85.40
C GLU A 571 49.91 23.48 84.99
N GLY A 572 49.39 24.70 84.85
CA GLY A 572 50.13 25.86 84.33
C GLY A 572 50.37 25.86 82.81
N GLY A 573 49.95 24.79 82.13
CA GLY A 573 50.11 24.57 80.69
C GLY A 573 48.77 24.37 79.96
N THR A 574 48.79 23.46 78.99
CA THR A 574 47.64 23.14 78.12
C THR A 574 47.45 21.62 78.00
N LEU A 575 46.22 21.15 78.15
CA LEU A 575 45.79 19.78 77.88
C LEU A 575 45.01 19.74 76.57
N MET A 576 45.49 18.92 75.64
CA MET A 576 44.84 18.62 74.37
C MET A 576 44.09 17.29 74.47
N LEU A 577 42.78 17.34 74.22
CA LEU A 577 41.88 16.19 74.14
C LEU A 577 41.60 15.90 72.66
N ASP A 578 42.37 15.01 72.06
CA ASP A 578 42.17 14.61 70.67
C ASP A 578 41.06 13.55 70.57
N GLU A 579 40.28 13.61 69.50
CA GLU A 579 39.09 12.77 69.26
C GLU A 579 38.08 12.75 70.43
N VAL A 580 37.79 13.91 71.03
CA VAL A 580 36.89 14.01 72.19
C VAL A 580 35.47 13.46 71.92
N GLY A 581 35.02 13.49 70.66
CA GLY A 581 33.73 12.91 70.25
C GLY A 581 33.63 11.39 70.47
N ASN A 582 34.77 10.69 70.48
CA ASN A 582 34.83 9.25 70.71
C ASN A 582 34.85 8.87 72.20
N ALA A 583 34.83 9.84 73.12
CA ALA A 583 34.86 9.56 74.55
C ALA A 583 33.55 8.89 75.01
N ALA A 584 33.66 7.85 75.84
CA ALA A 584 32.50 7.14 76.39
C ALA A 584 31.59 8.08 77.24
N PRO A 585 30.27 7.84 77.34
CA PRO A 585 29.34 8.73 78.04
C PRO A 585 29.70 9.05 79.50
N LYS A 586 30.28 8.09 80.24
CA LYS A 586 30.76 8.34 81.62
C LYS A 586 31.95 9.29 81.66
N VAL A 587 32.86 9.17 80.69
CA VAL A 587 34.00 10.08 80.53
C VAL A 587 33.50 11.48 80.18
N GLN A 588 32.52 11.59 79.28
CA GLN A 588 31.89 12.87 78.94
C GLN A 588 31.25 13.54 80.16
N GLN A 589 30.53 12.79 81.00
CA GLN A 589 29.96 13.32 82.25
C GLN A 589 31.04 13.82 83.23
N ALA A 590 32.14 13.08 83.36
CA ALA A 590 33.25 13.45 84.23
C ALA A 590 33.99 14.69 83.69
N LEU A 591 34.22 14.77 82.38
CA LEU A 591 34.79 15.93 81.70
C LEU A 591 33.91 17.17 81.89
N LEU A 592 32.58 17.05 81.72
CA LEU A 592 31.66 18.16 81.94
C LEU A 592 31.77 18.70 83.37
N ARG A 593 31.77 17.82 84.38
CA ARG A 593 31.91 18.23 85.79
C ARG A 593 33.24 18.94 86.00
N ALA A 594 34.33 18.38 85.47
CA ALA A 594 35.67 18.95 85.61
C ALA A 594 35.79 20.33 84.96
N LEU A 595 35.34 20.46 83.72
CA LEU A 595 35.39 21.73 82.99
C LEU A 595 34.51 22.80 83.64
N SER A 596 33.31 22.43 84.12
CA SER A 596 32.35 23.36 84.72
C SER A 596 32.81 23.90 86.07
N THR A 597 33.31 23.02 86.95
CA THR A 597 33.74 23.39 88.32
C THR A 597 35.20 23.83 88.40
N ARG A 598 36.01 23.57 87.37
CA ARG A 598 37.49 23.70 87.40
C ARG A 598 38.14 22.90 88.52
N HIS A 599 37.49 21.80 88.94
CA HIS A 599 38.00 20.84 89.91
C HIS A 599 37.88 19.42 89.34
N ILE A 600 38.88 18.58 89.59
CA ILE A 600 38.81 17.14 89.29
C ILE A 600 38.67 16.32 90.56
N ARG A 601 38.10 15.12 90.43
CA ARG A 601 38.08 14.13 91.50
C ARG A 601 38.87 12.89 91.06
N PRO A 602 40.06 12.61 91.65
CA PRO A 602 40.79 11.38 91.36
C PRO A 602 39.93 10.15 91.65
N LEU A 603 40.10 9.08 90.87
CA LEU A 603 39.41 7.81 91.10
C LEU A 603 39.72 7.29 92.51
N GLY A 604 38.68 6.87 93.23
CA GLY A 604 38.77 6.40 94.62
C GLY A 604 38.91 7.50 95.68
N SER A 605 38.90 8.79 95.29
CA SER A 605 38.90 9.94 96.22
C SER A 605 37.51 10.56 96.31
N ASP A 606 37.11 10.99 97.51
CA ASP A 606 35.94 11.85 97.71
C ASP A 606 36.29 13.34 97.73
N HIS A 607 37.58 13.69 97.73
CA HIS A 607 38.05 15.07 97.70
C HIS A 607 38.22 15.57 96.26
N GLU A 608 37.68 16.76 95.99
CA GLU A 608 37.90 17.52 94.76
C GLU A 608 39.21 18.32 94.85
N VAL A 609 39.94 18.40 93.74
CA VAL A 609 41.22 19.11 93.60
C VAL A 609 41.09 20.16 92.48
N PRO A 610 41.36 21.46 92.74
CA PRO A 610 41.34 22.47 91.68
C PRO A 610 42.44 22.21 90.65
N PHE A 611 42.19 22.57 89.39
CA PHE A 611 43.21 22.53 88.35
C PHE A 611 43.25 23.84 87.55
N ASP A 612 44.44 24.29 87.19
CA ASP A 612 44.65 25.46 86.33
C ASP A 612 45.31 25.06 85.00
N THR A 613 44.52 24.46 84.11
CA THR A 613 44.96 23.93 82.82
C THR A 613 44.07 24.46 81.70
N ARG A 614 44.68 24.97 80.63
CA ARG A 614 43.95 25.38 79.43
C ARG A 614 43.54 24.15 78.62
N ILE A 615 42.29 24.11 78.14
CA ILE A 615 41.79 22.94 77.41
C ILE A 615 41.71 23.25 75.92
N ILE A 616 42.28 22.37 75.11
CA ILE A 616 42.05 22.33 73.66
C ILE A 616 41.44 20.97 73.37
N ALA A 617 40.30 20.93 72.70
CA ALA A 617 39.68 19.69 72.26
C ALA A 617 39.72 19.61 70.73
N ALA A 618 39.90 18.41 70.18
CA ALA A 618 39.80 18.18 68.76
C ALA A 618 38.87 17.02 68.42
N THR A 619 38.24 17.12 67.25
CA THR A 619 37.28 16.13 66.76
C THR A 619 37.27 16.11 65.24
N ASN A 620 36.97 14.96 64.65
CA ASN A 620 36.66 14.81 63.23
C ASN A 620 35.15 14.79 62.93
N ALA A 621 34.31 14.54 63.94
CA ALA A 621 32.87 14.47 63.82
C ALA A 621 32.21 15.84 64.13
N ALA A 622 31.05 16.08 63.53
CA ALA A 622 30.22 17.24 63.85
C ALA A 622 29.56 17.01 65.22
N LEU A 623 30.23 17.41 66.31
CA LEU A 623 29.77 17.18 67.69
C LEU A 623 28.35 17.71 67.97
N LEU A 624 27.90 18.72 67.22
CA LEU A 624 26.54 19.24 67.30
C LEU A 624 25.51 18.22 66.77
N GLU A 625 25.84 17.50 65.70
CA GLU A 625 25.00 16.43 65.15
C GLU A 625 25.01 15.20 66.09
N ASP A 626 26.18 14.85 66.63
CA ASP A 626 26.32 13.79 67.64
C ASP A 626 25.52 14.10 68.92
N ALA A 627 25.43 15.38 69.29
CA ALA A 627 24.58 15.84 70.37
C ALA A 627 23.08 15.64 70.07
N VAL A 628 22.65 15.92 68.83
CA VAL A 628 21.27 15.66 68.38
C VAL A 628 20.97 14.15 68.31
N GLN A 629 21.95 13.33 67.93
CA GLN A 629 21.82 11.87 67.84
C GLN A 629 21.97 11.15 69.21
N GLY A 630 22.31 11.89 70.28
CA GLY A 630 22.43 11.37 71.64
C GLY A 630 23.72 10.60 71.95
N SER A 631 24.71 10.61 71.04
CA SER A 631 26.03 9.98 71.25
C SER A 631 27.00 10.90 72.00
N PHE A 632 26.79 12.22 71.94
CA PHE A 632 27.55 13.21 72.68
C PHE A 632 26.63 14.08 73.55
N ARG A 633 27.10 14.56 74.70
CA ARG A 633 26.28 15.45 75.53
C ARG A 633 26.32 16.89 75.03
N GLU A 634 25.13 17.47 74.80
CA GLU A 634 24.95 18.85 74.38
C GLU A 634 25.56 19.87 75.36
N ASP A 635 25.42 19.62 76.67
CA ASP A 635 25.99 20.46 77.73
C ASP A 635 27.53 20.52 77.67
N LEU A 636 28.19 19.40 77.38
CA LEU A 636 29.63 19.34 77.20
C LEU A 636 30.09 20.04 75.92
N TYR A 637 29.32 19.94 74.84
CA TYR A 637 29.60 20.64 73.58
C TYR A 637 29.71 22.14 73.79
N TYR A 638 28.69 22.76 74.40
CA TYR A 638 28.70 24.21 74.65
C TYR A 638 29.81 24.66 75.61
N ARG A 639 30.29 23.77 76.49
CA ARG A 639 31.43 24.07 77.37
C ARG A 639 32.77 24.03 76.65
N LEU A 640 32.94 23.12 75.67
CA LEU A 640 34.16 23.00 74.88
C LEU A 640 34.20 24.00 73.71
N ALA A 641 33.06 24.31 73.11
CA ALA A 641 32.92 25.14 71.93
C ALA A 641 32.92 26.66 72.21
N VAL A 642 33.74 27.13 73.17
CA VAL A 642 33.85 28.58 73.46
C VAL A 642 34.52 29.31 72.30
N ILE A 643 35.57 28.73 71.73
CA ILE A 643 36.17 29.15 70.47
C ILE A 643 36.26 27.93 69.58
N THR A 644 35.65 27.97 68.40
CA THR A 644 35.67 26.86 67.45
C THR A 644 36.51 27.22 66.23
N LEU A 645 37.51 26.39 65.91
CA LEU A 645 38.38 26.51 64.75
C LEU A 645 38.15 25.34 63.80
N TYR A 646 37.99 25.64 62.51
CA TYR A 646 37.77 24.61 61.48
C TYR A 646 39.03 24.41 60.66
N THR A 647 39.51 23.16 60.56
CA THR A 647 40.63 22.82 59.66
C THR A 647 40.08 22.39 58.30
N PRO A 648 40.35 23.11 57.20
CA PRO A 648 39.80 22.78 55.89
C PRO A 648 40.41 21.48 55.33
N PRO A 649 39.59 20.59 54.73
CA PRO A 649 40.08 19.39 54.05
C PRO A 649 40.91 19.77 52.82
N LEU A 650 41.83 18.90 52.42
CA LEU A 650 42.81 19.17 51.36
C LEU A 650 42.14 19.41 50.00
N ARG A 651 40.97 18.81 49.75
CA ARG A 651 40.15 19.03 48.53
C ARG A 651 39.64 20.46 48.38
N GLU A 652 39.46 21.20 49.48
CA GLU A 652 39.02 22.60 49.46
C GLU A 652 40.21 23.58 49.31
N ARG A 653 41.44 23.08 49.48
CA ARG A 653 42.69 23.83 49.36
C ARG A 653 43.67 23.15 48.40
N LYS A 654 43.19 22.74 47.23
CA LYS A 654 44.01 22.08 46.19
C LYS A 654 45.20 22.92 45.72
N THR A 655 45.14 24.23 45.86
CA THR A 655 46.24 25.16 45.56
C THR A 655 47.43 25.02 46.51
N ASP A 656 47.25 24.40 47.68
CA ASP A 656 48.35 24.12 48.62
C ASP A 656 49.07 22.80 48.31
N ILE A 657 48.50 21.93 47.46
CA ILE A 657 49.09 20.63 47.11
C ILE A 657 50.50 20.78 46.52
N PRO A 658 50.80 21.73 45.62
CA PRO A 658 52.17 21.93 45.12
C PRO A 658 53.16 22.27 46.24
N ALA A 659 52.79 23.19 47.15
CA ALA A 659 53.64 23.59 48.27
C ALA A 659 53.85 22.45 49.29
N LEU A 660 52.78 21.71 49.60
CA LEU A 660 52.85 20.51 50.44
C LEU A 660 53.67 19.40 49.80
N ALA A 661 53.58 19.22 48.48
CA ALA A 661 54.36 18.24 47.76
C ALA A 661 55.86 18.57 47.82
N VAL A 662 56.23 19.82 47.52
CA VAL A 662 57.61 20.30 47.67
C VAL A 662 58.08 20.13 49.12
N HIS A 663 57.27 20.54 50.10
CA HIS A 663 57.61 20.44 51.52
C HIS A 663 57.91 18.99 51.94
N PHE A 664 57.03 18.04 51.60
CA PHE A 664 57.25 16.64 51.97
C PHE A 664 58.41 15.99 51.23
N LEU A 665 58.56 16.24 49.93
CA LEU A 665 59.68 15.73 49.15
C LEU A 665 61.01 16.25 49.70
N HIS A 666 61.08 17.54 50.04
CA HIS A 666 62.23 18.16 50.68
C HIS A 666 62.49 17.61 52.09
N GLN A 667 61.46 17.50 52.94
CA GLN A 667 61.58 16.94 54.29
C GLN A 667 62.11 15.50 54.28
N THR A 668 61.61 14.67 53.36
CA THR A 668 62.09 13.28 53.20
C THR A 668 63.50 13.19 52.65
N SER A 669 63.96 14.20 51.88
CA SER A 669 65.34 14.25 51.38
C SER A 669 66.36 14.69 52.43
N LEU A 670 65.94 15.48 53.44
CA LEU A 670 66.81 16.01 54.49
C LEU A 670 66.87 15.14 55.76
N SER A 671 65.80 14.39 56.08
CA SER A 671 65.68 13.64 57.33
C SER A 671 66.10 12.18 57.17
N GLY A 672 67.36 11.86 57.46
CA GLY A 672 67.84 10.47 57.57
C GLY A 672 67.38 9.71 58.83
N ASN A 673 66.52 10.30 59.68
CA ASN A 673 66.23 9.85 61.06
C ASN A 673 64.72 9.78 61.41
N GLY A 674 63.85 9.25 60.55
CA GLY A 674 62.44 8.98 60.89
C GLY A 674 62.07 7.50 60.69
N ASP A 675 61.14 6.97 61.50
CA ASP A 675 60.70 5.56 61.62
C ASP A 675 60.03 4.94 60.36
N GLY A 676 60.36 5.41 59.15
CA GLY A 676 59.90 4.87 57.87
C GLY A 676 60.96 4.02 57.14
N PRO A 677 60.58 3.25 56.11
CA PRO A 677 61.52 2.48 55.29
C PRO A 677 62.58 3.40 54.67
N ARG A 678 63.85 3.08 54.91
CA ARG A 678 65.01 3.83 54.42
C ARG A 678 65.03 3.83 52.88
N PRO A 679 65.10 4.98 52.19
CA PRO A 679 65.35 4.99 50.76
C PRO A 679 66.76 4.43 50.47
N PRO A 680 67.00 3.81 49.30
CA PRO A 680 68.31 3.28 48.93
C PRO A 680 69.38 4.40 48.94
N GLU A 681 70.62 4.08 49.34
CA GLU A 681 71.73 5.05 49.46
C GLU A 681 72.02 5.84 48.16
N SER A 682 71.57 5.35 47.00
CA SER A 682 71.64 6.04 45.70
C SER A 682 70.81 7.32 45.62
N HIS A 683 69.75 7.47 46.41
CA HIS A 683 68.84 8.63 46.37
C HIS A 683 69.24 9.76 47.31
N MET A 684 70.17 9.53 48.24
CA MET A 684 70.60 10.53 49.22
C MET A 684 71.61 11.55 48.64
N ARG A 685 72.14 11.29 47.43
CA ARG A 685 73.10 12.15 46.70
C ARG A 685 72.48 13.00 45.60
N ALA A 686 71.25 12.71 45.18
CA ALA A 686 70.51 13.50 44.21
C ALA A 686 69.46 14.30 44.99
N GLY A 687 69.46 15.63 44.85
CA GLY A 687 68.49 16.50 45.55
C GLY A 687 67.03 16.17 45.24
N MET A 688 66.11 16.96 45.80
CA MET A 688 64.66 16.78 45.60
C MET A 688 64.28 16.58 44.11
N PRO A 689 63.58 15.49 43.72
CA PRO A 689 63.21 15.26 42.33
C PRO A 689 62.17 16.29 41.85
N GLY A 690 62.22 16.65 40.57
CA GLY A 690 61.20 17.50 39.96
C GLY A 690 59.85 16.77 39.84
N ILE A 691 58.76 17.50 39.65
CA ILE A 691 57.42 16.94 39.40
C ILE A 691 57.00 17.29 37.96
N SER A 692 56.56 16.29 37.18
CA SER A 692 56.06 16.54 35.82
C SER A 692 54.67 17.19 35.82
N ARG A 693 54.29 17.82 34.71
CA ARG A 693 52.94 18.41 34.53
C ARG A 693 51.84 17.36 34.70
N GLY A 694 52.05 16.16 34.16
CA GLY A 694 51.13 15.03 34.32
C GLY A 694 51.03 14.56 35.77
N ALA A 695 52.16 14.48 36.48
CA ALA A 695 52.20 14.10 37.89
C ALA A 695 51.47 15.12 38.78
N LEU A 696 51.77 16.41 38.60
CA LEU A 696 51.12 17.48 39.35
C LEU A 696 49.61 17.53 39.06
N LYS A 697 49.22 17.39 37.79
CA LYS A 697 47.79 17.30 37.39
C LYS A 697 47.10 16.14 38.09
N LYS A 698 47.76 14.98 38.19
CA LYS A 698 47.23 13.79 38.89
C LYS A 698 47.08 14.03 40.40
N LEU A 699 48.04 14.68 41.05
CA LEU A 699 47.94 15.06 42.48
C LEU A 699 46.82 16.07 42.74
N MET A 700 46.66 17.07 41.86
CA MET A 700 45.62 18.10 42.00
C MET A 700 44.21 17.57 41.68
N ALA A 701 44.09 16.57 40.80
CA ALA A 701 42.80 15.97 40.44
C ALA A 701 42.20 15.17 41.60
N HIS A 702 43.03 14.48 42.40
CA HIS A 702 42.59 13.59 43.47
C HIS A 702 41.84 14.32 44.60
N HIS A 703 40.92 13.60 45.26
CA HIS A 703 40.07 14.13 46.34
C HIS A 703 40.70 14.09 47.73
N TRP A 704 41.76 13.30 47.93
CA TRP A 704 42.52 13.18 49.19
C TRP A 704 41.64 12.91 50.43
N PRO A 705 40.90 11.78 50.48
CA PRO A 705 40.10 11.41 51.65
C PRO A 705 40.90 11.31 52.96
N GLY A 706 42.19 10.93 52.91
CA GLY A 706 43.09 10.96 54.06
C GLY A 706 43.89 12.26 54.21
N ASN A 707 43.49 13.31 53.49
CA ASN A 707 44.02 14.67 53.57
C ASN A 707 45.56 14.72 53.46
N VAL A 708 46.22 15.52 54.31
CA VAL A 708 47.67 15.76 54.28
C VAL A 708 48.45 14.50 54.65
N ARG A 709 47.88 13.62 55.51
CA ARG A 709 48.49 12.35 55.89
C ARG A 709 48.57 11.39 54.70
N GLU A 710 47.51 11.30 53.89
CA GLU A 710 47.52 10.51 52.66
C GLU A 710 48.47 11.10 51.61
N LEU A 711 48.47 12.43 51.43
CA LEU A 711 49.39 13.10 50.50
C LEU A 711 50.85 12.78 50.85
N LYS A 712 51.23 12.91 52.12
CA LYS A 712 52.57 12.55 52.60
C LYS A 712 52.91 11.10 52.27
N ASN A 713 52.04 10.15 52.61
CA ASN A 713 52.27 8.73 52.36
C ASN A 713 52.35 8.39 50.87
N THR A 714 51.54 9.03 50.03
CA THR A 714 51.56 8.83 48.57
C THR A 714 52.84 9.37 47.96
N LEU A 715 53.34 10.54 48.40
CA LEU A 715 54.62 11.08 47.93
C LEU A 715 55.81 10.25 48.43
N THR A 716 55.79 9.79 49.69
CA THR A 716 56.81 8.87 50.21
C THR A 716 56.85 7.56 49.41
N ARG A 717 55.69 7.00 49.03
CA ARG A 717 55.64 5.82 48.14
C ARG A 717 56.12 6.13 46.74
N ALA A 718 55.69 7.24 46.13
CA ALA A 718 56.12 7.62 44.78
C ALA A 718 57.65 7.82 44.68
N LEU A 719 58.29 8.30 45.75
CA LEU A 719 59.76 8.38 45.84
C LEU A 719 60.45 7.01 45.81
N THR A 720 59.81 5.93 46.28
CA THR A 720 60.40 4.58 46.21
C THR A 720 60.41 4.01 44.80
N PHE A 721 59.54 4.49 43.91
CA PHE A 721 59.43 4.06 42.52
C PHE A 721 60.07 5.04 41.52
N CYS A 722 60.57 6.19 41.98
CA CYS A 722 61.14 7.23 41.14
C CYS A 722 62.66 7.05 40.97
N ASP A 723 63.17 7.14 39.73
CA ASP A 723 64.60 7.06 39.37
C ASP A 723 65.42 8.33 39.77
N GLY A 724 64.89 9.15 40.67
CA GLY A 724 65.60 10.24 41.35
C GLY A 724 65.70 11.59 40.60
N LYS A 725 65.21 11.71 39.36
CA LYS A 725 65.29 12.98 38.59
C LYS A 725 63.95 13.71 38.42
N MET A 726 62.89 12.97 38.08
CA MET A 726 61.57 13.51 37.78
C MET A 726 60.52 12.50 38.19
N LEU A 727 59.47 12.96 38.87
CA LEU A 727 58.32 12.18 39.28
C LEU A 727 57.24 12.32 38.20
N TYR A 728 56.92 11.20 37.54
CA TYR A 728 55.91 11.12 36.50
C TYR A 728 54.55 10.68 37.05
N ALA A 729 53.49 10.83 36.25
CA ALA A 729 52.14 10.43 36.64
C ALA A 729 52.05 8.92 36.95
N GLU A 730 52.91 8.12 36.33
CA GLU A 730 53.00 6.66 36.44
C GLU A 730 53.50 6.25 37.84
N ASP A 731 54.41 7.04 38.43
CA ASP A 731 55.03 6.80 39.74
C ASP A 731 54.07 7.09 40.91
N ILE A 732 53.01 7.87 40.66
CA ILE A 732 52.00 8.21 41.67
C ILE A 732 50.94 7.10 41.73
N GLN A 733 50.99 6.31 42.78
CA GLN A 733 49.96 5.32 43.09
C GLN A 733 48.91 5.94 44.03
N LEU A 734 47.76 6.28 43.45
CA LEU A 734 46.57 6.67 44.22
C LEU A 734 45.76 5.39 44.53
N GLY A 735 45.21 5.28 45.75
CA GLY A 735 44.32 4.17 46.09
C GLY A 735 43.08 4.19 45.18
N GLN A 736 42.40 3.04 45.00
CA GLN A 736 41.13 3.02 44.28
C GLN A 736 40.14 3.98 44.95
N GLU A 737 39.71 5.02 44.24
CA GLU A 737 38.53 5.80 44.63
C GLU A 737 37.35 4.84 44.67
N VAL A 738 36.86 4.48 45.86
CA VAL A 738 35.49 4.00 46.00
C VAL A 738 34.62 5.23 45.75
N PRO A 739 33.83 5.28 44.66
CA PRO A 739 32.94 6.41 44.43
C PRO A 739 32.00 6.56 45.63
N PRO A 740 31.54 7.77 45.99
CA PRO A 740 30.47 7.92 46.96
C PRO A 740 29.30 7.05 46.50
N GLN A 741 28.94 6.03 47.29
CA GLN A 741 27.71 5.29 47.02
C GLN A 741 26.56 6.28 47.11
N GLU A 742 25.84 6.47 46.00
CA GLU A 742 24.51 7.08 46.04
C GLU A 742 23.68 6.34 47.10
N PRO A 743 22.90 7.05 47.94
CA PRO A 743 22.08 6.40 48.95
C PRO A 743 21.14 5.40 48.27
N PRO A 744 21.03 4.16 48.77
CA PRO A 744 20.16 3.17 48.17
C PRO A 744 18.70 3.67 48.19
N PRO A 745 17.92 3.42 47.12
CA PRO A 745 16.51 3.78 47.10
C PRO A 745 15.77 3.04 48.23
N PRO A 746 14.70 3.64 48.80
CA PRO A 746 14.06 3.12 50.00
C PRO A 746 13.50 1.69 49.80
N PRO A 747 13.48 0.87 50.87
CA PRO A 747 13.16 -0.56 50.76
C PRO A 747 11.71 -0.78 50.33
N ARG A 748 11.51 -1.53 49.24
CA ARG A 748 10.21 -2.15 48.92
C ARG A 748 10.00 -3.34 49.86
N MET A 749 8.84 -3.37 50.51
CA MET A 749 8.43 -4.46 51.40
C MET A 749 8.35 -5.82 50.67
N PRO A 750 8.47 -6.95 51.39
CA PRO A 750 8.59 -8.29 50.80
C PRO A 750 7.23 -8.81 50.33
N GLN A 751 7.20 -9.47 49.17
CA GLN A 751 6.15 -10.44 48.84
C GLN A 751 6.74 -11.85 48.80
N GLU A 752 5.94 -12.76 49.33
CA GLU A 752 6.25 -14.11 49.77
C GLU A 752 6.69 -15.10 48.66
N ASN A 753 7.55 -16.02 49.11
CA ASN A 753 7.90 -17.33 48.53
C ASN A 753 6.64 -18.17 48.24
N THR A 754 6.54 -19.19 47.37
CA THR A 754 7.42 -20.25 46.81
C THR A 754 6.50 -21.09 45.85
N PRO A 755 6.82 -22.31 45.33
CA PRO A 755 8.08 -22.99 44.99
C PRO A 755 8.09 -23.68 43.59
N GLN A 756 9.28 -24.18 43.27
CA GLN A 756 9.74 -25.01 42.14
C GLN A 756 8.96 -26.33 41.89
N THR A 757 9.09 -26.88 40.67
CA THR A 757 9.42 -28.29 40.28
C THR A 757 9.10 -28.48 38.79
N GLY A 758 9.81 -29.21 37.92
CA GLY A 758 10.99 -30.06 37.97
C GLY A 758 11.23 -30.61 36.53
N ASN A 759 12.48 -30.92 36.19
CA ASN A 759 12.85 -31.83 35.07
C ASN A 759 12.69 -33.29 35.54
N PRO A 760 12.62 -34.38 34.72
CA PRO A 760 13.68 -34.75 33.74
C PRO A 760 13.18 -35.66 32.53
N PRO A 761 13.96 -36.55 31.85
CA PRO A 761 14.39 -36.46 30.43
C PRO A 761 14.12 -37.78 29.60
N PRO A 762 15.06 -38.38 28.79
CA PRO A 762 15.43 -38.17 27.36
C PRO A 762 15.22 -39.44 26.44
N SER A 763 15.73 -39.40 25.19
CA SER A 763 16.14 -40.51 24.25
C SER A 763 15.46 -40.37 22.87
N ALA A 764 16.11 -40.15 21.71
CA ALA A 764 17.27 -40.74 21.00
C ALA A 764 16.92 -41.92 20.06
N ALA A 765 17.45 -41.79 18.83
CA ALA A 765 17.69 -42.76 17.73
C ALA A 765 16.63 -42.99 16.63
N GLY A 766 17.07 -42.87 15.35
CA GLY A 766 16.36 -43.35 14.16
C GLY A 766 16.82 -42.71 12.83
N GLU A 767 17.62 -43.45 12.06
CA GLU A 767 18.35 -43.11 10.82
C GLU A 767 17.55 -42.89 9.51
N ALA A 768 18.23 -42.18 8.57
CA ALA A 768 18.38 -42.44 7.12
C ALA A 768 17.48 -41.78 6.03
N ALA A 769 18.22 -41.15 5.09
CA ALA A 769 18.10 -41.10 3.61
C ALA A 769 16.99 -40.29 2.88
N LEU A 770 17.46 -39.48 1.91
CA LEU A 770 16.76 -38.80 0.79
C LEU A 770 16.36 -39.80 -0.34
N PRO A 771 15.64 -39.46 -1.45
CA PRO A 771 15.19 -38.15 -1.99
C PRO A 771 13.75 -38.12 -2.61
N GLU A 772 13.42 -37.00 -3.28
CA GLU A 772 12.46 -36.81 -4.41
C GLU A 772 11.10 -36.09 -4.20
N THR A 773 10.99 -34.97 -4.93
CA THR A 773 9.86 -34.37 -5.69
C THR A 773 8.40 -34.59 -5.24
N GLU A 774 7.68 -33.50 -4.92
CA GLU A 774 6.49 -33.04 -5.68
C GLU A 774 5.83 -31.76 -5.11
N GLU A 775 4.99 -31.19 -5.95
CA GLU A 775 4.33 -29.89 -6.06
C GLU A 775 3.13 -29.69 -5.10
N ALA A 776 2.94 -28.48 -4.51
CA ALA A 776 1.63 -28.03 -3.99
C ALA A 776 1.53 -26.50 -3.68
N ALA A 777 0.31 -25.99 -3.87
CA ALA A 777 -0.24 -24.63 -3.89
C ALA A 777 -0.11 -23.74 -2.60
N PRO A 778 -0.41 -22.41 -2.68
CA PRO A 778 -0.17 -21.46 -1.58
C PRO A 778 -1.30 -21.38 -0.53
N PRO A 779 -1.02 -20.95 0.72
CA PRO A 779 -1.98 -20.94 1.81
C PRO A 779 -2.84 -19.67 1.91
N SER A 780 -4.04 -19.91 2.48
CA SER A 780 -5.17 -19.03 2.76
C SER A 780 -4.91 -17.94 3.82
N ALA A 781 -5.72 -16.87 3.77
CA ALA A 781 -5.71 -15.73 4.70
C ALA A 781 -6.16 -16.08 6.16
N PRO A 782 -5.67 -15.37 7.19
CA PRO A 782 -6.03 -15.62 8.59
C PRO A 782 -7.34 -14.94 9.04
N GLN A 783 -8.04 -15.58 9.97
CA GLN A 783 -9.26 -15.11 10.66
C GLN A 783 -8.96 -14.17 11.86
N PRO A 784 -9.95 -13.36 12.32
CA PRO A 784 -9.74 -12.31 13.32
C PRO A 784 -10.21 -12.73 14.72
N SER A 785 -9.27 -13.07 15.59
CA SER A 785 -9.49 -13.11 17.04
C SER A 785 -8.14 -13.03 17.72
N ASP A 786 -7.65 -11.81 17.94
CA ASP A 786 -6.62 -11.47 18.94
C ASP A 786 -6.33 -9.96 18.85
N LEU A 787 -7.08 -9.13 19.58
CA LEU A 787 -6.58 -7.82 20.01
C LEU A 787 -7.13 -7.51 21.43
N PRO A 788 -6.31 -6.90 22.31
CA PRO A 788 -6.61 -6.77 23.73
C PRO A 788 -7.60 -5.63 24.03
N HIS A 789 -8.48 -5.86 25.00
CA HIS A 789 -9.29 -4.82 25.64
C HIS A 789 -8.43 -4.04 26.63
N ASP A 790 -8.16 -2.75 26.36
CA ASP A 790 -7.48 -1.85 27.30
C ASP A 790 -8.36 -0.61 27.61
N PRO A 791 -8.62 -0.23 28.88
CA PRO A 791 -9.65 0.75 29.24
C PRO A 791 -9.27 2.23 29.06
N GLU A 792 -8.06 2.57 28.60
CA GLU A 792 -7.52 3.95 28.64
C GLU A 792 -7.73 4.81 27.37
N ALA A 793 -8.60 4.43 26.42
CA ALA A 793 -8.63 5.13 25.13
C ALA A 793 -9.35 6.50 25.13
N VAL A 794 -10.09 6.86 26.17
CA VAL A 794 -10.89 8.11 26.20
C VAL A 794 -10.07 9.36 26.62
N PRO A 795 -9.14 9.31 27.60
CA PRO A 795 -8.23 10.42 27.88
C PRO A 795 -7.28 10.77 26.72
N ALA A 796 -7.01 9.81 25.82
CA ALA A 796 -6.13 9.99 24.66
C ALA A 796 -6.74 10.89 23.56
N LEU A 797 -8.08 10.99 23.44
CA LEU A 797 -8.69 11.92 22.48
C LEU A 797 -8.49 13.39 22.87
N ALA A 798 -8.50 13.69 24.17
CA ALA A 798 -8.35 15.05 24.68
C ALA A 798 -6.97 15.65 24.33
N HIS A 799 -5.94 14.79 24.22
CA HIS A 799 -4.57 15.14 23.86
C HIS A 799 -4.22 14.94 22.38
N SER A 800 -5.15 14.44 21.54
CA SER A 800 -4.89 14.26 20.11
C SER A 800 -4.86 15.60 19.35
N ALA A 801 -3.83 15.80 18.53
CA ALA A 801 -3.44 17.09 17.92
C ALA A 801 -4.43 17.67 16.87
N ASN A 802 -5.57 17.01 16.60
CA ASN A 802 -6.45 17.40 15.50
C ASN A 802 -7.81 17.89 16.01
N ARG A 803 -8.02 19.22 15.97
CA ARG A 803 -9.22 19.92 16.47
C ARG A 803 -10.53 19.36 15.90
N ARG A 804 -10.56 19.03 14.60
CA ARG A 804 -11.74 18.48 13.90
C ARG A 804 -12.20 17.13 14.45
N ILE A 805 -11.28 16.25 14.81
CA ILE A 805 -11.60 14.93 15.38
C ILE A 805 -12.30 15.08 16.74
N ARG A 806 -11.85 16.05 17.56
CA ARG A 806 -12.48 16.35 18.86
C ARG A 806 -13.87 16.96 18.71
N GLU A 807 -14.05 17.89 17.76
CA GLU A 807 -15.35 18.58 17.54
C GLU A 807 -16.42 17.66 16.95
N LEU A 808 -16.05 16.72 16.07
CA LEU A 808 -17.01 15.84 15.39
C LEU A 808 -17.36 14.57 16.17
N TRP A 809 -16.55 14.17 17.16
CA TRP A 809 -16.79 12.97 17.95
C TRP A 809 -18.17 12.93 18.64
N PRO A 810 -18.63 13.98 19.36
CA PRO A 810 -19.94 13.95 20.02
C PRO A 810 -21.11 13.71 19.04
N HIS A 811 -21.01 14.28 17.84
CA HIS A 811 -22.01 14.16 16.79
C HIS A 811 -22.06 12.75 16.19
N ILE A 812 -20.89 12.12 16.02
CA ILE A 812 -20.77 10.73 15.54
C ILE A 812 -21.25 9.75 16.61
N ALA A 813 -20.88 9.98 17.88
CA ALA A 813 -21.31 9.18 19.02
C ALA A 813 -22.84 9.17 19.16
N ALA A 814 -23.49 10.34 19.03
CA ALA A 814 -24.93 10.49 19.09
C ALA A 814 -25.68 9.77 17.94
N ARG A 815 -25.11 9.79 16.72
CA ARG A 815 -25.68 9.08 15.56
C ARG A 815 -25.46 7.57 15.60
N GLY A 816 -24.51 7.07 16.39
CA GLY A 816 -24.21 5.65 16.56
C GLY A 816 -23.57 4.97 15.34
N SER A 817 -23.65 5.56 14.15
CA SER A 817 -22.89 5.16 12.97
C SER A 817 -22.63 6.34 12.05
N VAL A 818 -21.57 6.28 11.25
CA VAL A 818 -21.22 7.30 10.27
C VAL A 818 -20.64 6.67 9.00
N SER A 819 -21.10 7.13 7.85
CA SER A 819 -20.44 6.83 6.56
C SER A 819 -19.33 7.85 6.26
N ARG A 820 -18.41 7.51 5.36
CA ARG A 820 -17.36 8.46 4.94
C ARG A 820 -17.96 9.75 4.37
N GLN A 821 -19.05 9.66 3.61
CA GLN A 821 -19.70 10.82 3.02
C GLN A 821 -20.36 11.68 4.10
N GLU A 822 -21.07 11.06 5.04
CA GLU A 822 -21.70 11.74 6.18
C GLU A 822 -20.65 12.45 7.06
N TYR A 823 -19.46 11.87 7.23
CA TYR A 823 -18.35 12.51 7.95
C TYR A 823 -17.86 13.78 7.23
N GLN A 824 -17.77 13.74 5.89
CA GLN A 824 -17.39 14.92 5.10
C GLN A 824 -18.43 16.03 5.17
N GLU A 825 -19.71 15.68 5.12
CA GLU A 825 -20.81 16.63 5.27
C GLU A 825 -20.83 17.27 6.67
N MET A 826 -20.55 16.48 7.72
CA MET A 826 -20.48 16.97 9.09
C MET A 826 -19.28 17.90 9.34
N ALA A 827 -18.16 17.69 8.64
CA ALA A 827 -16.95 18.46 8.83
C ALA A 827 -17.07 19.95 8.44
N ARG A 828 -18.12 20.36 7.71
CA ARG A 828 -18.42 21.73 7.22
C ARG A 828 -17.30 22.45 6.44
N GLU A 829 -16.09 21.91 6.42
CA GLU A 829 -14.94 22.28 5.60
C GLU A 829 -14.81 21.31 4.42
N ASP A 830 -14.34 21.78 3.27
CA ASP A 830 -14.04 20.98 2.07
C ASP A 830 -12.86 20.01 2.33
N ILE A 831 -13.09 19.01 3.18
CA ILE A 831 -12.09 18.02 3.52
C ILE A 831 -12.02 16.96 2.41
N SER A 832 -10.79 16.66 1.98
CA SER A 832 -10.56 15.64 0.96
C SER A 832 -11.04 14.27 1.42
N VAL A 833 -11.42 13.42 0.46
CA VAL A 833 -11.81 12.02 0.69
C VAL A 833 -10.77 11.25 1.51
N ARG A 834 -9.49 11.52 1.26
CA ARG A 834 -8.36 10.88 1.94
C ARG A 834 -8.25 11.32 3.40
N THR A 835 -8.52 12.59 3.67
CA THR A 835 -8.51 13.15 5.02
C THR A 835 -9.65 12.59 5.86
N ALA A 836 -10.86 12.49 5.30
CA ALA A 836 -12.00 11.87 5.97
C ALA A 836 -11.76 10.39 6.30
N GLN A 837 -11.16 9.64 5.37
CA GLN A 837 -10.78 8.24 5.63
C GLN A 837 -9.70 8.10 6.70
N TYR A 838 -8.72 9.01 6.73
CA TYR A 838 -7.67 9.03 7.75
C TYR A 838 -8.24 9.31 9.14
N ASP A 839 -9.14 10.29 9.26
CA ASP A 839 -9.79 10.62 10.53
C ASP A 839 -10.67 9.45 11.03
N LEU A 840 -11.46 8.82 10.14
CA LEU A 840 -12.27 7.65 10.48
C LEU A 840 -11.41 6.44 10.89
N GLN A 841 -10.26 6.22 10.23
CA GLN A 841 -9.30 5.20 10.67
C GLN A 841 -8.67 5.54 12.02
N THR A 842 -8.49 6.82 12.33
CA THR A 842 -7.98 7.27 13.63
C THR A 842 -8.98 6.92 14.74
N PHE A 843 -10.28 7.15 14.53
CA PHE A 843 -11.33 6.68 15.44
C PHE A 843 -11.36 5.16 15.62
N VAL A 844 -11.08 4.39 14.55
CA VAL A 844 -10.99 2.92 14.62
C VAL A 844 -9.76 2.47 15.41
N LYS A 845 -8.59 3.09 15.18
CA LYS A 845 -7.36 2.81 15.93
C LYS A 845 -7.49 3.13 17.42
N LEU A 846 -8.26 4.16 17.75
CA LEU A 846 -8.57 4.53 19.14
C LEU A 846 -9.69 3.66 19.77
N GLY A 847 -10.16 2.64 19.05
CA GLY A 847 -11.18 1.70 19.53
C GLY A 847 -12.56 2.35 19.76
N LEU A 848 -12.83 3.50 19.13
CA LEU A 848 -14.09 4.22 19.26
C LEU A 848 -15.13 3.82 18.20
N LEU A 849 -14.65 3.54 16.99
CA LEU A 849 -15.46 3.06 15.88
C LEU A 849 -15.00 1.67 15.46
N ARG A 850 -15.95 0.84 15.02
CA ARG A 850 -15.66 -0.40 14.30
C ARG A 850 -16.16 -0.28 12.87
N LYS A 851 -15.49 -0.97 11.96
CA LYS A 851 -15.79 -0.91 10.53
C LYS A 851 -16.71 -2.08 10.16
N GLU A 852 -17.88 -1.78 9.61
CA GLU A 852 -18.84 -2.78 9.14
C GLU A 852 -19.08 -2.63 7.62
N GLY A 853 -19.04 -3.75 6.92
CA GLY A 853 -19.24 -3.84 5.46
C GLY A 853 -17.98 -3.66 4.59
N ARG A 854 -18.13 -3.86 3.28
CA ARG A 854 -17.09 -3.69 2.25
C ARG A 854 -17.61 -2.85 1.07
N GLY A 855 -16.73 -2.06 0.46
CA GLY A 855 -17.06 -1.24 -0.71
C GLY A 855 -17.90 0.00 -0.39
N PRO A 856 -18.81 0.44 -1.27
CA PRO A 856 -19.60 1.68 -1.09
C PRO A 856 -20.60 1.62 0.08
N ALA A 857 -20.93 0.42 0.57
CA ALA A 857 -21.81 0.21 1.74
C ALA A 857 -21.07 0.24 3.09
N MET A 858 -19.80 0.65 3.11
CA MET A 858 -18.95 0.66 4.31
C MET A 858 -19.40 1.75 5.30
N ARG A 859 -19.77 1.32 6.51
CA ARG A 859 -20.14 2.21 7.63
C ARG A 859 -19.21 2.00 8.82
N TYR A 860 -19.06 3.04 9.63
CA TYR A 860 -18.30 3.00 10.88
C TYR A 860 -19.31 3.11 12.04
N THR A 861 -19.44 2.05 12.83
CA THR A 861 -20.40 1.96 13.95
C THR A 861 -19.70 2.21 15.28
N VAL A 862 -20.36 2.93 16.18
CA VAL A 862 -19.84 3.25 17.51
C VAL A 862 -19.92 2.01 18.40
N TYR A 863 -18.87 1.74 19.16
CA TYR A 863 -18.81 0.59 20.06
C TYR A 863 -19.83 0.73 21.21
N GLU A 864 -20.69 -0.28 21.41
CA GLU A 864 -21.88 -0.19 22.29
C GLU A 864 -21.57 0.12 23.76
N GLY A 865 -20.40 -0.30 24.27
CA GLY A 865 -19.97 -0.01 25.65
C GLY A 865 -19.61 1.45 25.94
N ARG A 866 -19.60 2.35 24.94
CA ARG A 866 -19.19 3.76 25.10
C ARG A 866 -20.29 4.79 24.78
N ARG A 867 -21.53 4.37 24.54
CA ARG A 867 -22.66 5.28 24.26
C ARG A 867 -23.09 6.14 25.46
N THR A 868 -22.75 5.77 26.69
CA THR A 868 -23.26 6.39 27.92
C THR A 868 -22.65 7.76 28.27
N TRP A 869 -21.60 8.20 27.59
CA TRP A 869 -20.92 9.47 27.90
C TRP A 869 -21.50 10.71 27.18
N ALA A 870 -22.48 10.56 26.29
CA ALA A 870 -23.03 11.68 25.51
C ALA A 870 -24.25 12.38 26.16
N GLN A 871 -24.64 11.99 27.38
CA GLN A 871 -25.83 12.54 28.09
C GLN A 871 -25.53 13.24 29.42
N ASN A 872 -24.26 13.48 29.79
CA ASN A 872 -23.90 14.29 30.97
C ASN A 872 -23.10 15.53 30.59
#